data_AF-A0A945X4M3-F1
#
_entry.id   AF-A0A945X4M3-F1
#
_cell.length_a   1.000
_cell.length_b   1.000
_cell.length_c   1.000
_cell.angle_alpha   90.00
_cell.angle_beta   90.00
_cell.angle_gamma   90.00
#
_symmetry.space_group_name_H-M   'P 1'
#
loop_
_entity.id
_entity.type
_entity.pdbx_description
1 polymer ?
#
loop_
_entity_poly.entity_id
_entity_poly.type
_entity_poly.pdbx_seq_one_letter_code
_entity_poly.pdbx_strand_id
1 'polypeptide(L)'
;MMLMEKSGVVERTARGVLLWATGVSCIAGAASVRVTCRLADGVRVLAECADVRAAQMKLRELKRNGPLPGPIEVVLSNGVHSISAPLRFTPEDSGTEQTPITYRAETPGEVAISGGMRITGWRAGGDGAWIADVPQVRDGALYFRQLFVDGRRATRARSPNAGFYHTTSLIKTPEHTRRQADGFYYAGDDLNQAVAASPDVLLVAYQSWLSRQYRIADFSVQTRAVRTDPMMDIMRPRSRYFIENAPGCLDAPGEWYLDRKIGAVRYIPLPGENMRTVTVVVPVTPSLLQFKGDPEQGTYVEHLRFRGIRFEHADWTSQGRSISGGQARCPMGFETPETILESGAISAIGLRHTTIEECEITRVGAHAITLLQGCSDNVIRTCHMHDLGGGGVYLFWCIPQPNGKRPGWRPRGPFDRILRNVIDNCFIHDMTHVFNGSVGVLAGACAAHNRITHNEISHGDYTGISVGWGWSAKKTHGYLQEGNVVEYNHVHHVMNYLLDDGGGIYLLGWQEGTRICHNWVHDVRHDPLGHGAKGIYPDQGTSGVLFEGNVVHDVAQGFGGNGGHECVVRNNIFAFSHQSGVIGGKRLWDEQVRHNPNPVVFENNIVYQDGSDAMVMQTGYRPEAQASRNNIYWSGSDGAGETLFSGAGQAGVTFADWQAKGHDKGTIVADPLFADGTARDLRLRPDSPALKMGFRETDLSKVGLYGDSRWTGLPARAKHGPIAPLPGPGGFVWDYEHETVGVAPVHSGRVAPGPVDMQHRIQVTDTDAATGKRSLMLVEGRNTTRGYFPFMYYAVGVGSGPVRASFQLKLPAATPSALYVSFRDYANSGHKEFQAGPHMQIDSKGILTSSPDADLKVALTRDVWIKLELAFVTGEGAAKTFMLTVTSPGSPAQVFRNIPYRDAGFRQAGQFYIVSTGPDGGVFLIDDVRVSTGGVGE
;
A
#
# COMPACT_ATOMS: atom_id res chain seq x y z
N MET A 1 46.45 37.93 -4.34
CA MET A 1 46.51 38.58 -3.01
C MET A 1 45.23 38.20 -2.27
N MET A 2 45.35 37.26 -1.33
CA MET A 2 44.35 36.77 -0.33
C MET A 2 43.00 36.22 -0.87
N LEU A 3 42.52 35.01 -0.56
CA LEU A 3 42.82 34.01 0.47
C LEU A 3 42.56 32.59 -0.07
N MET A 4 43.52 31.70 0.19
CA MET A 4 43.47 30.23 0.08
C MET A 4 43.15 29.61 1.46
N GLU A 5 42.91 28.28 1.46
CA GLU A 5 42.74 27.31 2.58
C GLU A 5 41.28 26.99 2.95
N LYS A 6 40.81 25.73 3.06
CA LYS A 6 41.44 24.40 3.16
C LYS A 6 40.45 23.33 2.67
N SER A 7 40.82 22.52 1.67
CA SER A 7 40.19 21.25 1.33
C SER A 7 41.18 20.12 1.63
N GLY A 8 40.99 19.45 2.77
CA GLY A 8 41.75 18.25 3.14
C GLY A 8 40.88 17.02 2.97
N VAL A 9 40.81 16.48 1.74
CA VAL A 9 40.28 15.14 1.50
C VAL A 9 41.45 14.17 1.60
N VAL A 10 41.49 13.39 2.68
CA VAL A 10 42.48 12.33 2.85
C VAL A 10 41.98 11.10 2.07
N GLU A 11 42.63 10.81 0.95
CA GLU A 11 42.61 9.49 0.31
C GLU A 11 43.10 8.43 1.31
N ARG A 12 42.20 7.60 1.82
CA ARG A 12 42.58 6.35 2.49
C ARG A 12 42.64 5.25 1.46
N THR A 13 43.87 4.97 1.03
CA THR A 13 44.25 3.78 0.26
C THR A 13 43.92 2.51 1.05
N ALA A 14 43.24 1.58 0.37
CA ALA A 14 42.92 0.26 0.86
C ALA A 14 44.20 -0.58 1.01
N ARG A 15 44.73 -0.68 2.24
CA ARG A 15 45.65 -1.76 2.65
C ARG A 15 45.34 -2.13 4.10
N GLY A 16 44.80 -3.32 4.29
CA GLY A 16 44.48 -3.86 5.60
C GLY A 16 43.64 -5.14 5.53
N VAL A 17 44.06 -6.12 4.74
CA VAL A 17 43.60 -7.50 4.92
C VAL A 17 44.51 -8.09 6.01
N LEU A 18 43.98 -8.24 7.22
CA LEU A 18 44.64 -8.98 8.29
C LEU A 18 43.70 -10.09 8.75
N LEU A 19 44.13 -11.34 8.52
CA LEU A 19 43.52 -12.56 9.03
C LEU A 19 43.43 -12.53 10.55
N TRP A 20 42.23 -12.73 11.13
CA TRP A 20 42.11 -13.30 12.47
C TRP A 20 40.88 -14.19 12.56
N ALA A 21 41.14 -15.49 12.58
CA ALA A 21 40.21 -16.53 12.99
C ALA A 21 40.24 -16.61 14.53
N THR A 22 39.08 -16.49 15.18
CA THR A 22 38.74 -17.25 16.38
C THR A 22 37.22 -17.29 16.50
N GLY A 23 36.65 -18.50 16.51
CA GLY A 23 35.25 -18.73 16.91
C GLY A 23 34.19 -18.77 15.81
N VAL A 24 34.52 -19.12 14.56
CA VAL A 24 33.50 -19.46 13.53
C VAL A 24 33.42 -20.98 13.44
N SER A 25 32.43 -21.56 14.12
CA SER A 25 32.04 -22.96 13.87
C SER A 25 31.01 -22.97 12.75
N CYS A 26 31.47 -23.26 11.53
CA CYS A 26 30.61 -23.71 10.43
C CYS A 26 30.55 -25.24 10.51
N ILE A 27 29.37 -25.83 10.76
CA ILE A 27 29.12 -27.25 10.51
C ILE A 27 28.09 -27.35 9.39
N ALA A 28 28.57 -27.67 8.19
CA ALA A 28 27.96 -28.45 7.10
C ALA A 28 29.00 -28.48 5.97
N GLY A 29 29.15 -29.58 5.23
CA GLY A 29 30.27 -29.83 4.30
C GLY A 29 30.64 -28.62 3.43
N ALA A 30 31.95 -28.37 3.24
CA ALA A 30 32.46 -27.19 2.57
C ALA A 30 31.76 -26.99 1.22
N ALA A 31 30.86 -26.00 1.16
CA ALA A 31 30.17 -25.62 -0.06
C ALA A 31 31.25 -25.33 -1.12
N SER A 32 31.21 -26.06 -2.24
CA SER A 32 32.20 -25.98 -3.30
C SER A 32 31.54 -25.58 -4.61
N VAL A 33 32.34 -25.05 -5.52
CA VAL A 33 31.86 -24.60 -6.82
C VAL A 33 32.72 -25.23 -7.91
N ARG A 34 32.08 -25.91 -8.85
CA ARG A 34 32.76 -26.51 -10.00
C ARG A 34 32.48 -25.69 -11.25
N VAL A 35 33.54 -25.31 -11.96
CA VAL A 35 33.44 -24.71 -13.30
C VAL A 35 33.63 -25.81 -14.33
N THR A 36 32.61 -26.04 -15.14
CA THR A 36 32.62 -27.06 -16.20
C THR A 36 32.31 -26.44 -17.56
N CYS A 37 32.78 -27.09 -18.62
CA CYS A 37 32.47 -26.76 -20.00
C CYS A 37 31.77 -27.94 -20.66
N ARG A 38 30.69 -27.65 -21.41
CA ARG A 38 30.00 -28.64 -22.22
C ARG A 38 30.60 -28.64 -23.63
N LEU A 39 31.16 -29.78 -24.02
CA LEU A 39 31.77 -30.04 -25.32
C LEU A 39 30.95 -31.10 -26.06
N ALA A 40 31.24 -31.28 -27.36
CA ALA A 40 30.56 -32.29 -28.18
C ALA A 40 30.79 -33.73 -27.70
N ASP A 41 31.92 -33.99 -27.02
CA ASP A 41 32.35 -35.29 -26.50
C ASP A 41 32.07 -35.49 -25.00
N GLY A 42 31.46 -34.51 -24.31
CA GLY A 42 31.07 -34.63 -22.90
C GLY A 42 31.22 -33.35 -22.08
N VAL A 43 31.25 -33.49 -20.76
CA VAL A 43 31.44 -32.39 -19.81
C VAL A 43 32.87 -32.43 -19.28
N ARG A 44 33.61 -31.33 -19.45
CA ARG A 44 34.99 -31.17 -18.95
C ARG A 44 35.00 -30.26 -17.72
N VAL A 45 35.65 -30.69 -16.64
CA VAL A 45 35.92 -29.82 -15.49
C VAL A 45 37.08 -28.89 -15.82
N LEU A 46 36.84 -27.58 -15.74
CA LEU A 46 37.85 -26.55 -15.97
C LEU A 46 38.52 -26.08 -14.67
N ALA A 47 37.76 -26.06 -13.58
CA ALA A 47 38.27 -25.72 -12.26
C ALA A 47 37.35 -26.22 -11.14
N GLU A 48 37.95 -26.52 -9.99
CA GLU A 48 37.27 -26.63 -8.69
C GLU A 48 37.60 -25.36 -7.90
N CYS A 49 36.59 -24.71 -7.35
CA CYS A 49 36.68 -23.41 -6.70
C CYS A 49 36.09 -23.49 -5.29
N ALA A 50 36.69 -22.73 -4.37
CA ALA A 50 36.24 -22.69 -2.98
C ALA A 50 34.89 -21.99 -2.81
N ASP A 51 34.57 -21.03 -3.67
CA ASP A 51 33.32 -20.27 -3.62
C ASP A 51 32.95 -19.68 -4.99
N VAL A 52 31.80 -19.02 -5.05
CA VAL A 52 31.26 -18.41 -6.29
C VAL A 52 32.14 -17.28 -6.82
N ARG A 53 32.81 -16.52 -5.93
CA ARG A 53 33.70 -15.41 -6.30
C ARG A 53 35.00 -15.94 -6.92
N ALA A 54 35.55 -17.01 -6.37
CA ALA A 54 36.70 -17.72 -6.93
C ALA A 54 36.37 -18.28 -8.33
N ALA A 55 35.18 -18.85 -8.52
CA ALA A 55 34.72 -19.32 -9.82
C ALA A 55 34.60 -18.18 -10.85
N GLN A 56 34.06 -17.03 -10.44
CA GLN A 56 33.98 -15.83 -11.30
C GLN A 56 35.39 -15.35 -11.71
N MET A 57 36.30 -15.22 -10.75
CA MET A 57 37.68 -14.80 -11.04
C MET A 57 38.39 -15.78 -11.95
N LYS A 58 38.15 -17.08 -11.78
CA LYS A 58 38.71 -18.12 -12.65
C LYS A 58 38.19 -18.02 -14.08
N LEU A 59 36.90 -17.73 -14.27
CA LEU A 59 36.34 -17.52 -15.60
C LEU A 59 36.94 -16.30 -16.31
N ARG A 60 37.15 -15.20 -15.59
CA ARG A 60 37.85 -14.01 -16.11
C ARG A 60 39.28 -14.35 -16.55
N GLU A 61 40.00 -15.10 -15.72
CA GLU A 61 41.35 -15.59 -16.06
C GLU A 61 41.35 -16.46 -17.33
N LEU A 62 40.42 -17.41 -17.44
CA LEU A 62 40.29 -18.27 -18.61
C LEU A 62 40.03 -17.47 -19.89
N LYS A 63 39.12 -16.49 -19.84
CA LYS A 63 38.82 -15.60 -20.98
C LYS A 63 40.01 -14.74 -21.39
N ARG A 64 40.83 -14.29 -20.44
CA ARG A 64 42.08 -13.56 -20.73
C ARG A 64 43.13 -14.43 -21.41
N ASN A 65 43.09 -15.75 -21.19
CA ASN A 65 44.00 -16.72 -21.81
C ASN A 65 43.51 -17.25 -23.17
N GLY A 66 42.32 -16.86 -23.62
CA GLY A 66 41.75 -17.26 -24.91
C GLY A 66 40.23 -17.42 -24.87
N PRO A 67 39.59 -17.68 -26.03
CA PRO A 67 38.17 -17.93 -26.07
C PRO A 67 37.79 -19.18 -25.26
N LEU A 68 36.63 -19.14 -24.61
CA LEU A 68 36.09 -20.29 -23.91
C LEU A 68 35.73 -21.40 -24.91
N PRO A 69 36.01 -22.69 -24.59
CA PRO A 69 35.90 -23.78 -25.56
C PRO A 69 34.45 -24.22 -25.86
N GLY A 70 33.47 -23.69 -25.13
CA GLY A 70 32.05 -24.03 -25.25
C GLY A 70 31.21 -23.38 -24.15
N PRO A 71 29.91 -23.69 -24.05
CA PRO A 71 29.04 -23.27 -22.96
C PRO A 71 29.59 -23.69 -21.59
N ILE A 72 29.51 -22.78 -20.62
CA ILE A 72 30.04 -22.98 -19.27
C ILE A 72 28.92 -23.21 -18.26
N GLU A 73 29.12 -24.17 -17.36
CA GLU A 73 28.31 -24.31 -16.14
C GLU A 73 29.17 -24.10 -14.90
N VAL A 74 28.77 -23.14 -14.07
CA VAL A 74 29.24 -22.94 -12.70
C VAL A 74 28.24 -23.67 -11.79
N VAL A 75 28.60 -24.87 -11.36
CA VAL A 75 27.76 -25.77 -10.56
C VAL A 75 28.08 -25.55 -9.09
N LEU A 76 27.09 -25.09 -8.33
CA LEU A 76 27.20 -24.87 -6.89
C LEU A 76 26.74 -26.14 -6.18
N SER A 77 27.58 -26.70 -5.31
CA SER A 77 27.21 -27.85 -4.48
C SER A 77 26.10 -27.48 -3.49
N ASN A 78 25.35 -28.48 -3.04
CA ASN A 78 24.32 -28.32 -2.00
C ASN A 78 24.89 -27.61 -0.74
N GLY A 79 24.07 -26.77 -0.12
CA GLY A 79 24.44 -25.99 1.07
C GLY A 79 24.37 -24.47 0.86
N VAL A 80 24.91 -23.74 1.85
CA VAL A 80 24.87 -22.28 1.90
C VAL A 80 26.23 -21.70 1.49
N HIS A 81 26.22 -20.90 0.43
CA HIS A 81 27.35 -20.13 -0.09
C HIS A 81 27.27 -18.71 0.46
N SER A 82 27.92 -18.47 1.61
CA SER A 82 27.89 -17.17 2.29
C SER A 82 28.73 -16.11 1.58
N ILE A 83 28.19 -14.90 1.44
CA ILE A 83 28.87 -13.73 0.89
C ILE A 83 28.78 -12.54 1.88
N SER A 84 29.87 -11.80 2.02
CA SER A 84 29.92 -10.58 2.84
C SER A 84 29.81 -9.29 2.03
N ALA A 85 29.84 -9.41 0.70
CA ALA A 85 29.70 -8.31 -0.24
C ALA A 85 29.07 -8.82 -1.55
N PRO A 86 28.40 -7.96 -2.33
CA PRO A 86 27.72 -8.40 -3.54
C PRO A 86 28.69 -9.05 -4.53
N LEU A 87 28.22 -10.08 -5.24
CA LEU A 87 28.89 -10.63 -6.41
C LEU A 87 28.68 -9.66 -7.57
N ARG A 88 29.75 -8.98 -7.99
CA ARG A 88 29.69 -7.93 -9.01
C ARG A 88 30.06 -8.50 -10.38
N PHE A 89 29.10 -8.51 -11.28
CA PHE A 89 29.26 -8.88 -12.68
C PHE A 89 29.51 -7.64 -13.53
N THR A 90 30.55 -7.69 -14.35
CA THR A 90 30.94 -6.63 -15.30
C THR A 90 30.94 -7.21 -16.72
N PRO A 91 31.16 -6.40 -17.77
CA PRO A 91 31.24 -6.92 -19.14
C PRO A 91 32.30 -8.03 -19.35
N GLU A 92 33.32 -8.12 -18.49
CA GLU A 92 34.30 -9.21 -18.52
C GLU A 92 33.66 -10.58 -18.19
N ASP A 93 32.54 -10.58 -17.46
CA ASP A 93 31.83 -11.78 -17.07
C ASP A 93 30.85 -12.26 -18.14
N SER A 94 30.52 -11.46 -19.16
CA SER A 94 29.55 -11.80 -20.20
C SER A 94 29.90 -13.09 -20.96
N GLY A 95 28.90 -13.94 -21.19
CA GLY A 95 29.01 -15.02 -22.16
C GLY A 95 28.79 -14.51 -23.60
N THR A 96 28.59 -15.44 -24.52
CA THR A 96 27.99 -15.15 -25.82
C THR A 96 26.77 -16.03 -26.05
N GLU A 97 26.01 -15.79 -27.12
CA GLU A 97 24.93 -16.69 -27.52
C GLU A 97 25.42 -18.13 -27.73
N GLN A 98 26.63 -18.32 -28.28
CA GLN A 98 27.23 -19.63 -28.54
C GLN A 98 27.92 -20.22 -27.29
N THR A 99 28.45 -19.37 -26.40
CA THR A 99 29.12 -19.78 -25.16
C THR A 99 28.53 -19.07 -23.93
N PRO A 100 27.26 -19.35 -23.58
CA PRO A 100 26.64 -18.75 -22.40
C PRO A 100 27.26 -19.30 -21.11
N ILE A 101 27.12 -18.53 -20.02
CA ILE A 101 27.62 -18.93 -18.69
C ILE A 101 26.42 -19.15 -17.76
N THR A 102 26.28 -20.38 -17.28
CA THR A 102 25.16 -20.80 -16.43
C THR A 102 25.64 -21.06 -15.01
N TYR A 103 25.19 -20.25 -14.06
CA TYR A 103 25.28 -20.51 -12.62
C TYR A 103 24.07 -21.34 -12.22
N ARG A 104 24.29 -22.57 -11.76
CA ARG A 104 23.19 -23.45 -11.35
C ARG A 104 23.45 -24.16 -10.05
N ALA A 105 22.37 -24.45 -9.35
CA ALA A 105 22.40 -25.40 -8.26
C ALA A 105 22.72 -26.81 -8.78
N GLU A 106 23.46 -27.58 -7.97
CA GLU A 106 23.59 -29.02 -8.16
C GLU A 106 22.23 -29.71 -8.02
N THR A 107 21.51 -29.40 -6.94
CA THR A 107 20.11 -29.78 -6.73
C THR A 107 19.27 -28.51 -6.55
N PRO A 108 18.29 -28.21 -7.44
CA PRO A 108 17.43 -27.05 -7.30
C PRO A 108 16.76 -26.97 -5.93
N GLY A 109 16.83 -25.80 -5.28
CA GLY A 109 16.28 -25.56 -3.94
C GLY A 109 17.21 -25.93 -2.77
N GLU A 110 18.23 -26.77 -2.98
CA GLU A 110 19.19 -27.18 -1.93
C GLU A 110 20.43 -26.28 -1.84
N VAL A 111 20.56 -25.32 -2.75
CA VAL A 111 21.67 -24.36 -2.82
C VAL A 111 21.16 -22.96 -2.49
N ALA A 112 21.85 -22.28 -1.58
CA ALA A 112 21.59 -20.88 -1.26
C ALA A 112 22.84 -20.01 -1.43
N ILE A 113 22.72 -18.85 -2.07
CA ILE A 113 23.68 -17.75 -1.96
C ILE A 113 23.13 -16.78 -0.91
N SER A 114 23.88 -16.61 0.17
CA SER A 114 23.37 -15.99 1.40
C SER A 114 24.23 -14.80 1.82
N GLY A 115 23.61 -13.62 1.94
CA GLY A 115 24.23 -12.43 2.52
C GLY A 115 24.17 -12.40 4.05
N GLY A 116 23.86 -13.54 4.69
CA GLY A 116 23.56 -13.65 6.11
C GLY A 116 24.76 -14.05 6.96
N MET A 117 24.79 -13.53 8.19
CA MET A 117 25.72 -13.93 9.25
C MET A 117 24.95 -14.47 10.45
N ARG A 118 25.35 -15.63 10.96
CA ARG A 118 24.76 -16.21 12.17
C ARG A 118 25.21 -15.44 13.42
N ILE A 119 24.26 -15.04 14.25
CA ILE A 119 24.53 -14.50 15.58
C ILE A 119 24.53 -15.63 16.61
N THR A 120 25.59 -15.71 17.40
CA THR A 120 25.81 -16.73 18.44
C THR A 120 26.13 -16.05 19.78
N GLY A 121 26.36 -16.83 20.84
CA GLY A 121 26.72 -16.28 22.16
C GLY A 121 25.52 -15.68 22.93
N TRP A 122 24.30 -16.11 22.61
CA TRP A 122 23.09 -15.67 23.29
C TRP A 122 23.10 -16.06 24.77
N ARG A 123 22.82 -15.09 25.64
CA ARG A 123 22.64 -15.27 27.09
C ARG A 123 21.31 -14.64 27.55
N ALA A 124 20.74 -15.18 28.61
CA ALA A 124 19.52 -14.61 29.19
C ALA A 124 19.81 -13.23 29.82
N GLY A 125 18.97 -12.24 29.53
CA GLY A 125 19.09 -10.87 30.03
C GLY A 125 18.44 -10.64 31.41
N GLY A 126 17.63 -11.58 31.90
CA GLY A 126 16.94 -11.51 33.19
C GLY A 126 15.54 -10.88 33.15
N ASP A 127 15.17 -10.26 32.03
CA ASP A 127 13.89 -9.58 31.78
C ASP A 127 13.03 -10.27 30.70
N GLY A 128 13.30 -11.55 30.43
CA GLY A 128 12.67 -12.32 29.35
C GLY A 128 13.34 -12.15 27.98
N ALA A 129 14.13 -11.09 27.79
CA ALA A 129 14.95 -10.95 26.58
C ALA A 129 16.23 -11.78 26.69
N TRP A 130 16.73 -12.20 25.53
CA TRP A 130 18.08 -12.72 25.35
C TRP A 130 18.94 -11.66 24.69
N ILE A 131 20.24 -11.68 24.99
CA ILE A 131 21.22 -10.71 24.48
C ILE A 131 22.42 -11.44 23.89
N ALA A 132 22.94 -10.91 22.79
CA ALA A 132 24.21 -11.33 22.19
C ALA A 132 25.06 -10.09 21.85
N ASP A 133 26.36 -10.18 22.10
CA ASP A 133 27.29 -9.10 21.76
C ASP A 133 27.68 -9.20 20.29
N VAL A 134 27.66 -8.05 19.61
CA VAL A 134 28.04 -7.88 18.20
C VAL A 134 28.99 -6.69 18.12
N PRO A 135 30.28 -6.84 18.49
CA PRO A 135 31.23 -5.73 18.59
C PRO A 135 31.36 -4.91 17.29
N GLN A 136 31.22 -5.56 16.14
CA GLN A 136 31.25 -4.91 14.82
C GLN A 136 30.20 -3.80 14.67
N VAL A 137 29.10 -3.88 15.42
CA VAL A 137 28.06 -2.85 15.44
C VAL A 137 28.51 -1.61 16.20
N ARG A 138 29.17 -1.79 17.35
CA ARG A 138 29.73 -0.68 18.14
C ARG A 138 30.83 0.05 17.37
N ASP A 139 31.64 -0.70 16.64
CA ASP A 139 32.76 -0.15 15.86
C ASP A 139 32.30 0.46 14.51
N GLY A 140 31.00 0.35 14.19
CA GLY A 140 30.39 0.89 12.96
C GLY A 140 30.66 0.08 11.69
N ALA A 141 31.31 -1.08 11.80
CA ALA A 141 31.61 -1.97 10.68
C ALA A 141 30.39 -2.77 10.20
N LEU A 142 29.38 -2.93 11.05
CA LEU A 142 28.13 -3.63 10.75
C LEU A 142 26.92 -2.84 11.23
N TYR A 143 25.90 -2.75 10.39
CA TYR A 143 24.58 -2.28 10.81
C TYR A 143 23.54 -3.06 10.02
N PHE A 144 22.64 -3.72 10.73
CA PHE A 144 21.58 -4.52 10.13
C PHE A 144 20.21 -4.04 10.61
N ARG A 145 19.22 -4.13 9.72
CA ARG A 145 17.83 -3.72 10.00
C ARG A 145 16.86 -4.88 9.93
N GLN A 146 17.35 -6.10 9.74
CA GLN A 146 16.56 -7.32 9.75
C GLN A 146 17.23 -8.36 10.63
N LEU A 147 16.43 -9.23 11.22
CA LEU A 147 16.86 -10.38 11.98
C LEU A 147 15.90 -11.52 11.67
N PHE A 148 16.44 -12.71 11.42
CA PHE A 148 15.69 -13.91 11.09
C PHE A 148 15.96 -14.98 12.15
N VAL A 149 14.91 -15.57 12.70
CA VAL A 149 14.97 -16.66 13.70
C VAL A 149 14.35 -17.91 13.08
N ASP A 150 15.16 -18.95 12.88
CA ASP A 150 14.76 -20.19 12.18
C ASP A 150 14.05 -19.92 10.83
N GLY A 151 14.55 -18.95 10.08
CA GLY A 151 14.02 -18.55 8.78
C GLY A 151 12.81 -17.61 8.82
N ARG A 152 12.24 -17.31 10.00
CA ARG A 152 11.17 -16.33 10.16
C ARG A 152 11.74 -14.93 10.40
N ARG A 153 11.25 -13.92 9.68
CA ARG A 153 11.56 -12.51 9.99
C ARG A 153 11.04 -12.14 11.38
N ALA A 154 11.94 -11.68 12.25
CA ALA A 154 11.59 -11.15 13.56
C ALA A 154 11.19 -9.67 13.46
N THR A 155 10.24 -9.26 14.31
CA THR A 155 9.73 -7.89 14.34
C THR A 155 10.79 -6.98 14.92
N ARG A 156 11.21 -5.95 14.19
CA ARG A 156 12.07 -4.93 14.79
C ARG A 156 11.23 -4.17 15.83
N ALA A 157 11.74 -4.09 17.05
CA ALA A 157 11.02 -3.57 18.22
C ALA A 157 10.31 -2.26 17.89
N ARG A 158 9.00 -2.20 18.13
CA ARG A 158 8.17 -1.07 17.72
C ARG A 158 7.07 -0.74 18.72
N SER A 159 6.70 0.54 18.81
CA SER A 159 5.56 0.99 19.61
C SER A 159 4.50 1.72 18.75
N PRO A 160 3.20 1.39 18.90
CA PRO A 160 2.70 0.24 19.66
C PRO A 160 3.09 -1.08 18.95
N ASN A 161 3.09 -2.20 19.70
CA ASN A 161 3.37 -3.54 19.17
C ASN A 161 2.41 -3.95 18.04
N ALA A 162 1.16 -3.50 18.16
CA ALA A 162 0.12 -3.69 17.16
C ALA A 162 -0.66 -2.38 16.94
N GLY A 163 -1.16 -2.15 15.72
CA GLY A 163 -1.88 -0.93 15.38
C GLY A 163 -0.96 0.27 15.14
N PHE A 164 -1.47 1.49 15.35
CA PHE A 164 -0.77 2.74 15.08
C PHE A 164 -1.10 3.81 16.12
N TYR A 165 -0.12 4.67 16.39
CA TYR A 165 -0.41 6.00 16.90
C TYR A 165 -0.99 6.88 15.79
N HIS A 166 -1.63 7.96 16.18
CA HIS A 166 -2.26 8.90 15.26
C HIS A 166 -1.83 10.32 15.59
N THR A 167 -1.45 11.08 14.57
CA THR A 167 -1.11 12.49 14.75
C THR A 167 -2.34 13.28 15.18
N THR A 168 -2.17 14.28 16.05
CA THR A 168 -3.28 15.17 16.44
C THR A 168 -3.44 16.28 15.42
N SER A 169 -2.35 17.01 15.14
CA SER A 169 -2.28 18.06 14.13
C SER A 169 -0.88 18.14 13.51
N LEU A 170 -0.74 18.94 12.46
CA LEU A 170 0.49 19.06 11.68
C LEU A 170 1.20 20.37 11.98
N ILE A 171 2.53 20.34 12.12
CA ILE A 171 3.36 21.54 12.24
C ILE A 171 3.57 22.09 10.83
N LYS A 172 2.98 23.25 10.54
CA LYS A 172 3.08 23.91 9.23
C LYS A 172 3.65 25.32 9.37
N THR A 173 4.48 25.70 8.41
CA THR A 173 4.90 27.08 8.18
C THR A 173 4.00 27.73 7.11
N PRO A 174 3.91 29.07 7.06
CA PRO A 174 3.11 29.78 6.06
C PRO A 174 3.46 29.44 4.61
N GLU A 175 4.70 29.03 4.35
CA GLU A 175 5.22 28.68 3.02
C GLU A 175 4.75 27.30 2.53
N HIS A 176 4.19 26.47 3.42
CA HIS A 176 3.76 25.12 3.07
C HIS A 176 2.49 25.09 2.24
N THR A 177 2.46 24.19 1.26
CA THR A 177 1.21 23.81 0.61
C THR A 177 0.27 23.10 1.60
N ARG A 178 -1.02 22.95 1.23
CA ARG A 178 -2.02 22.27 2.09
C ARG A 178 -1.59 20.86 2.56
N ARG A 179 -0.65 20.19 1.88
CA ARG A 179 -0.27 18.79 2.11
C ARG A 179 1.08 18.60 2.78
N GLN A 180 1.86 19.66 2.97
CA GLN A 180 3.21 19.61 3.54
C GLN A 180 3.24 19.96 5.03
N ALA A 181 4.20 19.42 5.77
CA ALA A 181 4.43 19.69 7.18
C ALA A 181 5.91 19.44 7.58
N ASP A 182 6.42 20.17 8.56
CA ASP A 182 7.78 19.96 9.13
C ASP A 182 7.79 18.90 10.24
N GLY A 183 6.61 18.45 10.63
CA GLY A 183 6.41 17.60 11.78
C GLY A 183 4.95 17.53 12.18
N PHE A 184 4.69 16.98 13.35
CA PHE A 184 3.35 16.82 13.88
C PHE A 184 3.33 16.94 15.39
N TYR A 185 2.13 17.17 15.90
CA TYR A 185 1.83 17.05 17.31
C TYR A 185 1.34 15.63 17.61
N TYR A 186 1.81 15.06 18.72
CA TYR A 186 1.43 13.71 19.17
C TYR A 186 0.48 13.76 20.37
N ALA A 187 -0.18 12.63 20.66
CA ALA A 187 -1.12 12.51 21.76
C ALA A 187 -0.47 11.81 22.97
N GLY A 188 -1.07 11.98 24.16
CA GLY A 188 -0.67 11.25 25.37
C GLY A 188 0.84 11.27 25.63
N ASP A 189 1.39 10.07 25.82
CA ASP A 189 2.81 9.81 26.05
C ASP A 189 3.43 8.99 24.89
N ASP A 190 2.89 9.14 23.67
CA ASP A 190 3.35 8.39 22.48
C ASP A 190 4.87 8.50 22.30
N LEU A 191 5.44 9.69 22.56
CA LEU A 191 6.87 9.98 22.48
C LEU A 191 7.38 10.58 23.80
N ASN A 192 8.63 10.27 24.14
CA ASN A 192 9.32 10.83 25.30
C ASN A 192 10.78 11.20 25.00
N GLN A 193 11.45 11.85 25.94
CA GLN A 193 12.81 12.34 25.77
C GLN A 193 13.84 11.22 25.51
N ALA A 194 13.68 10.04 26.10
CA ALA A 194 14.61 8.93 25.92
C ALA A 194 14.51 8.33 24.50
N VAL A 195 13.28 8.21 23.98
CA VAL A 195 13.01 7.81 22.59
C VAL A 195 13.60 8.84 21.63
N ALA A 196 13.30 10.12 21.84
CA ALA A 196 13.75 11.20 20.96
C ALA A 196 15.29 11.39 20.95
N ALA A 197 15.97 11.08 22.06
CA ALA A 197 17.43 11.13 22.15
C ALA A 197 18.15 9.93 21.51
N SER A 198 17.43 8.91 21.06
CA SER A 198 18.01 7.75 20.39
C SER A 198 18.38 8.10 18.94
N PRO A 199 19.65 7.95 18.51
CA PRO A 199 20.05 8.28 17.14
C PRO A 199 19.53 7.29 16.08
N ASP A 200 18.98 6.14 16.48
CA ASP A 200 18.52 5.09 15.57
C ASP A 200 17.00 4.89 15.57
N VAL A 201 16.26 5.77 16.27
CA VAL A 201 14.80 5.78 16.22
C VAL A 201 14.31 6.18 14.84
N LEU A 202 13.26 5.50 14.38
CA LEU A 202 12.52 5.86 13.17
C LEU A 202 11.06 6.09 13.51
N LEU A 203 10.50 7.18 12.99
CA LEU A 203 9.06 7.39 12.92
C LEU A 203 8.59 6.88 11.56
N VAL A 204 7.91 5.75 11.54
CA VAL A 204 7.35 5.18 10.31
C VAL A 204 5.93 5.69 10.15
N ALA A 205 5.69 6.53 9.16
CA ALA A 205 4.41 7.20 8.95
C ALA A 205 3.79 6.81 7.59
N TYR A 206 2.46 6.71 7.60
CA TYR A 206 1.66 6.34 6.43
C TYR A 206 0.93 7.57 5.86
N GLN A 207 1.12 7.79 4.56
CA GLN A 207 0.74 8.99 3.84
C GLN A 207 0.08 8.62 2.51
N SER A 208 -1.17 8.20 2.57
CA SER A 208 -1.95 7.75 1.39
C SER A 208 -1.31 6.53 0.72
N TRP A 209 -0.68 6.67 -0.45
CA TRP A 209 0.05 5.61 -1.18
C TRP A 209 1.53 5.48 -0.78
N LEU A 210 1.98 6.21 0.25
CA LEU A 210 3.38 6.22 0.69
C LEU A 210 3.52 5.73 2.13
N SER A 211 4.61 5.02 2.39
CA SER A 211 5.19 4.84 3.72
C SER A 211 6.54 5.52 3.76
N ARG A 212 6.79 6.34 4.79
CA ARG A 212 8.06 7.05 4.96
C ARG A 212 8.64 6.79 6.33
N GLN A 213 9.96 6.76 6.38
CA GLN A 213 10.72 6.51 7.60
C GLN A 213 11.50 7.77 7.94
N TYR A 214 11.07 8.45 9.00
CA TYR A 214 11.57 9.74 9.40
C TYR A 214 12.47 9.64 10.63
N ARG A 215 13.55 10.40 10.62
CA ARG A 215 14.38 10.68 11.79
C ARG A 215 13.86 11.93 12.48
N ILE A 216 13.95 11.93 13.81
CA ILE A 216 13.59 13.08 14.64
C ILE A 216 14.68 14.13 14.49
N ALA A 217 14.29 15.35 14.10
CA ALA A 217 15.17 16.50 13.96
C ALA A 217 15.10 17.41 15.20
N ASP A 218 13.89 17.61 15.74
CA ASP A 218 13.64 18.43 16.93
C ASP A 218 12.43 17.88 17.70
N PHE A 219 12.42 18.07 19.02
CA PHE A 219 11.43 17.46 19.91
C PHE A 219 11.15 18.30 21.15
N SER A 220 9.88 18.45 21.50
CA SER A 220 9.43 19.12 22.73
C SER A 220 8.33 18.32 23.41
N VAL A 221 8.58 17.91 24.66
CA VAL A 221 7.58 17.28 25.53
C VAL A 221 6.51 18.28 25.96
N GLN A 222 6.91 19.51 26.29
CA GLN A 222 6.01 20.55 26.81
C GLN A 222 4.91 20.92 25.82
N THR A 223 5.25 20.97 24.53
CA THR A 223 4.31 21.30 23.46
C THR A 223 3.78 20.06 22.72
N ARG A 224 4.25 18.86 23.08
CA ARG A 224 3.99 17.60 22.37
C ARG A 224 4.28 17.68 20.86
N ALA A 225 5.37 18.32 20.51
CA ALA A 225 5.77 18.57 19.13
C ALA A 225 6.98 17.71 18.75
N VAL A 226 6.94 17.13 17.54
CA VAL A 226 8.09 16.48 16.92
C VAL A 226 8.28 17.00 15.50
N ARG A 227 9.49 17.43 15.17
CA ARG A 227 9.89 17.78 13.81
C ARG A 227 10.78 16.70 13.21
N THR A 228 10.68 16.53 11.91
CA THR A 228 11.42 15.50 11.19
C THR A 228 12.26 16.09 10.07
N ASP A 229 13.40 15.46 9.79
CA ASP A 229 14.20 15.72 8.59
C ASP A 229 14.06 14.51 7.66
N PRO A 230 13.60 14.61 6.40
CA PRO A 230 13.12 15.80 5.68
C PRO A 230 11.65 16.13 5.96
N MET A 231 11.16 17.21 5.34
CA MET A 231 9.76 17.63 5.31
C MET A 231 8.79 16.47 4.96
N MET A 232 7.68 16.42 5.69
CA MET A 232 6.58 15.50 5.46
C MET A 232 5.67 16.01 4.34
N ASP A 233 5.22 15.11 3.47
CA ASP A 233 4.32 15.46 2.35
C ASP A 233 3.10 14.53 2.36
N ILE A 234 1.98 15.01 1.81
CA ILE A 234 0.71 14.26 1.72
C ILE A 234 0.19 13.81 3.09
N MET A 235 0.61 14.47 4.17
CA MET A 235 0.09 14.21 5.51
C MET A 235 -1.30 14.76 5.71
N ARG A 236 -2.09 14.03 6.50
CA ARG A 236 -3.42 14.42 6.93
C ARG A 236 -3.44 14.48 8.46
N PRO A 237 -4.34 15.26 9.07
CA PRO A 237 -4.66 15.10 10.48
C PRO A 237 -5.03 13.63 10.77
N ARG A 238 -4.59 13.09 11.91
CA ARG A 238 -4.78 11.67 12.26
C ARG A 238 -4.18 10.69 11.27
N SER A 239 -3.07 11.06 10.63
CA SER A 239 -2.25 10.09 9.91
C SER A 239 -1.66 9.08 10.89
N ARG A 240 -1.57 7.84 10.42
CA ARG A 240 -1.00 6.70 11.17
C ARG A 240 0.51 6.79 11.22
N TYR A 241 1.08 6.51 12.38
CA TYR A 241 2.52 6.29 12.53
C TYR A 241 2.83 5.28 13.65
N PHE A 242 4.04 4.75 13.64
CA PHE A 242 4.60 4.01 14.77
C PHE A 242 6.08 4.37 14.95
N ILE A 243 6.61 4.02 16.12
CA ILE A 243 8.00 4.23 16.50
C ILE A 243 8.72 2.90 16.33
N GLU A 244 9.85 2.88 15.62
CA GLU A 244 10.66 1.70 15.44
C GLU A 244 12.06 1.90 16.02
N ASN A 245 12.62 0.84 16.60
CA ASN A 245 14.00 0.76 17.06
C ASN A 245 14.39 1.82 18.10
N ALA A 246 13.50 2.05 19.07
CA ALA A 246 13.73 2.97 20.18
C ALA A 246 13.90 2.25 21.54
N PRO A 247 14.61 2.87 22.50
CA PRO A 247 14.65 2.39 23.88
C PRO A 247 13.23 2.22 24.45
N GLY A 248 12.98 1.08 25.09
CA GLY A 248 11.68 0.77 25.71
C GLY A 248 10.65 0.16 24.78
N CYS A 249 10.90 0.07 23.46
CA CYS A 249 9.99 -0.60 22.53
C CYS A 249 10.17 -2.11 22.43
N LEU A 250 11.14 -2.71 23.14
CA LEU A 250 11.34 -4.15 23.16
C LEU A 250 10.53 -4.73 24.33
N ASP A 251 9.28 -5.09 24.09
CA ASP A 251 8.38 -5.53 25.15
C ASP A 251 7.39 -6.65 24.76
N ALA A 252 7.41 -7.10 23.49
CA ALA A 252 6.60 -8.24 23.03
C ALA A 252 7.43 -9.43 22.52
N PRO A 253 6.92 -10.67 22.66
CA PRO A 253 7.52 -11.84 22.03
C PRO A 253 7.67 -11.70 20.51
N GLY A 254 8.81 -12.13 19.99
CA GLY A 254 9.17 -12.03 18.58
C GLY A 254 9.84 -10.71 18.19
N GLU A 255 9.96 -9.75 19.13
CA GLU A 255 10.64 -8.48 18.89
C GLU A 255 12.15 -8.53 19.15
N TRP A 256 12.90 -7.73 18.39
CA TRP A 256 14.34 -7.52 18.62
C TRP A 256 14.75 -6.05 18.57
N TYR A 257 15.78 -5.69 19.32
CA TYR A 257 16.35 -4.35 19.41
C TYR A 257 17.87 -4.38 19.23
N LEU A 258 18.40 -3.45 18.42
CA LEU A 258 19.83 -3.29 18.21
C LEU A 258 20.34 -2.04 18.93
N ASP A 259 21.14 -2.25 19.98
CA ASP A 259 21.82 -1.17 20.68
C ASP A 259 23.22 -0.96 20.08
N ARG A 260 23.34 0.08 19.25
CA ARG A 260 24.62 0.42 18.63
C ARG A 260 25.64 1.00 19.59
N LYS A 261 25.21 1.61 20.70
CA LYS A 261 26.13 2.25 21.65
C LYS A 261 27.00 1.21 22.35
N ILE A 262 26.39 0.09 22.72
CA ILE A 262 27.10 -1.01 23.40
C ILE A 262 27.50 -2.14 22.44
N GLY A 263 26.92 -2.17 21.24
CA GLY A 263 27.17 -3.22 20.24
C GLY A 263 26.52 -4.54 20.63
N ALA A 264 25.24 -4.52 20.96
CA ALA A 264 24.50 -5.72 21.35
C ALA A 264 23.13 -5.79 20.67
N VAL A 265 22.71 -7.01 20.36
CA VAL A 265 21.36 -7.31 19.89
C VAL A 265 20.59 -8.02 20.98
N ARG A 266 19.34 -7.61 21.17
CA ARG A 266 18.41 -8.18 22.15
C ARG A 266 17.20 -8.75 21.42
N TYR A 267 16.66 -9.87 21.88
CA TYR A 267 15.51 -10.53 21.28
C TYR A 267 14.62 -11.16 22.37
N ILE A 268 13.32 -10.96 22.30
CA ILE A 268 12.35 -11.67 23.14
C ILE A 268 11.84 -12.88 22.34
N PRO A 269 12.13 -14.12 22.75
CA PRO A 269 11.71 -15.32 22.01
C PRO A 269 10.19 -15.45 21.96
N LEU A 270 9.66 -16.01 20.86
CA LEU A 270 8.27 -16.46 20.83
C LEU A 270 8.06 -17.61 21.82
N PRO A 271 6.84 -17.81 22.35
CA PRO A 271 6.52 -18.99 23.14
C PRO A 271 6.92 -20.28 22.41
N GLY A 272 7.76 -21.10 23.06
CA GLY A 272 8.28 -22.36 22.50
C GLY A 272 9.63 -22.26 21.79
N GLU A 273 10.14 -21.05 21.50
CA GLU A 273 11.48 -20.89 20.93
C GLU A 273 12.57 -21.15 21.99
N ASN A 274 13.46 -22.08 21.70
CA ASN A 274 14.61 -22.37 22.54
C ASN A 274 15.86 -21.66 22.00
N MET A 275 16.25 -20.55 22.63
CA MET A 275 17.40 -19.74 22.22
C MET A 275 18.74 -20.48 22.17
N ARG A 276 18.84 -21.67 22.78
CA ARG A 276 20.04 -22.52 22.69
C ARG A 276 20.14 -23.29 21.38
N THR A 277 19.03 -23.48 20.67
CA THR A 277 18.96 -24.30 19.45
C THR A 277 18.56 -23.51 18.21
N VAL A 278 17.81 -22.41 18.36
CA VAL A 278 17.40 -21.58 17.23
C VAL A 278 18.61 -21.01 16.48
N THR A 279 18.42 -20.81 15.19
CA THR A 279 19.37 -20.16 14.29
C THR A 279 18.95 -18.72 14.09
N VAL A 280 19.77 -17.79 14.58
CA VAL A 280 19.56 -16.35 14.37
C VAL A 280 20.50 -15.84 13.29
N VAL A 281 19.96 -15.24 12.24
CA VAL A 281 20.72 -14.71 11.08
C VAL A 281 20.41 -13.23 10.89
N VAL A 282 21.45 -12.44 10.61
CA VAL A 282 21.32 -11.03 10.23
C VAL A 282 21.97 -10.80 8.87
N PRO A 283 21.44 -9.94 7.99
CA PRO A 283 22.08 -9.63 6.73
C PRO A 283 23.33 -8.75 6.96
N VAL A 284 24.37 -8.94 6.14
CA VAL A 284 25.61 -8.16 6.19
C VAL A 284 25.90 -7.40 4.89
N THR A 285 25.04 -7.54 3.89
CA THR A 285 25.19 -6.87 2.58
C THR A 285 23.84 -6.43 2.03
N PRO A 286 23.74 -5.24 1.38
CA PRO A 286 22.47 -4.74 0.87
C PRO A 286 22.01 -5.40 -0.45
N SER A 287 22.88 -6.18 -1.09
CA SER A 287 22.59 -6.84 -2.36
C SER A 287 23.43 -8.09 -2.51
N LEU A 288 22.92 -9.10 -3.22
CA LEU A 288 23.58 -10.38 -3.42
C LEU A 288 24.29 -10.41 -4.77
N LEU A 289 23.58 -10.05 -5.84
CA LEU A 289 24.13 -9.96 -7.20
C LEU A 289 23.98 -8.53 -7.74
N GLN A 290 25.05 -7.99 -8.30
CA GLN A 290 25.04 -6.69 -8.98
C GLN A 290 25.62 -6.83 -10.38
N PHE A 291 24.82 -6.50 -11.41
CA PHE A 291 25.26 -6.44 -12.79
C PHE A 291 25.53 -4.98 -13.17
N LYS A 292 26.76 -4.68 -13.58
CA LYS A 292 27.22 -3.32 -13.86
C LYS A 292 27.82 -3.22 -15.25
N GLY A 293 26.97 -2.98 -16.23
CA GLY A 293 27.33 -2.43 -17.53
C GLY A 293 27.42 -0.91 -17.51
N ASP A 294 27.71 -0.33 -18.68
CA ASP A 294 27.64 1.10 -18.97
C ASP A 294 26.90 1.29 -20.30
N PRO A 295 25.55 1.37 -20.28
CA PRO A 295 24.73 1.53 -21.49
C PRO A 295 25.05 2.79 -22.29
N GLU A 296 25.50 3.85 -21.61
CA GLU A 296 25.86 5.12 -22.24
C GLU A 296 27.13 4.98 -23.08
N GLN A 297 28.09 4.17 -22.61
CA GLN A 297 29.29 3.78 -23.36
C GLN A 297 29.13 2.51 -24.20
N GLY A 298 27.92 1.95 -24.28
CA GLY A 298 27.64 0.75 -25.08
C GLY A 298 28.25 -0.55 -24.55
N THR A 299 28.55 -0.64 -23.25
CA THR A 299 29.05 -1.88 -22.64
C THR A 299 27.98 -2.53 -21.76
N TYR A 300 27.84 -3.85 -21.87
CA TYR A 300 26.75 -4.61 -21.28
C TYR A 300 27.25 -5.88 -20.60
N VAL A 301 26.47 -6.36 -19.63
CA VAL A 301 26.63 -7.71 -19.07
C VAL A 301 25.61 -8.62 -19.74
N GLU A 302 26.06 -9.69 -20.39
CA GLU A 302 25.18 -10.44 -21.30
C GLU A 302 25.37 -11.95 -21.24
N HIS A 303 24.33 -12.69 -21.66
CA HIS A 303 24.35 -14.14 -21.86
C HIS A 303 24.68 -14.97 -20.60
N LEU A 304 24.12 -14.55 -19.47
CA LEU A 304 24.21 -15.26 -18.20
C LEU A 304 22.92 -16.04 -17.92
N ARG A 305 23.02 -17.12 -17.15
CA ARG A 305 21.86 -17.87 -16.66
C ARG A 305 22.03 -18.20 -15.17
N PHE A 306 20.97 -18.03 -14.39
CA PHE A 306 20.90 -18.41 -12.99
C PHE A 306 19.73 -19.38 -12.80
N ARG A 307 20.01 -20.59 -12.32
CA ARG A 307 19.01 -21.65 -12.25
C ARG A 307 19.00 -22.43 -10.94
N GLY A 308 17.82 -22.56 -10.32
CA GLY A 308 17.62 -23.45 -9.17
C GLY A 308 18.23 -22.96 -7.86
N ILE A 309 18.68 -21.70 -7.80
CA ILE A 309 19.43 -21.12 -6.68
C ILE A 309 18.48 -20.34 -5.78
N ARG A 310 18.64 -20.48 -4.46
CA ARG A 310 18.02 -19.59 -3.49
C ARG A 310 18.92 -18.40 -3.20
N PHE A 311 18.34 -17.20 -3.15
CA PHE A 311 19.02 -15.95 -2.83
C PHE A 311 18.40 -15.39 -1.56
N GLU A 312 19.20 -15.25 -0.51
CA GLU A 312 18.69 -14.91 0.82
C GLU A 312 19.56 -13.93 1.61
N HIS A 313 18.92 -13.24 2.57
CA HIS A 313 19.57 -12.39 3.57
C HIS A 313 20.32 -11.19 2.99
N ALA A 314 19.65 -10.42 2.12
CA ALA A 314 20.11 -9.08 1.75
C ALA A 314 19.46 -8.02 2.64
N ASP A 315 20.23 -7.03 3.11
CA ASP A 315 19.69 -5.85 3.81
C ASP A 315 19.22 -4.78 2.82
N TRP A 316 18.93 -3.59 3.34
CA TRP A 316 18.81 -2.34 2.63
C TRP A 316 19.57 -1.24 3.40
N THR A 317 19.85 -0.10 2.75
CA THR A 317 20.49 1.03 3.42
C THR A 317 19.80 2.35 3.14
N SER A 318 19.77 3.22 4.15
CA SER A 318 19.41 4.64 3.98
C SER A 318 20.62 5.57 4.06
N GLN A 319 21.83 5.02 4.23
CA GLN A 319 23.06 5.77 4.48
C GLN A 319 22.93 6.80 5.61
N GLY A 320 22.17 6.46 6.66
CA GLY A 320 21.94 7.32 7.82
C GLY A 320 20.91 8.44 7.60
N ARG A 321 20.26 8.48 6.44
CA ARG A 321 19.22 9.46 6.11
C ARG A 321 17.83 8.91 6.41
N SER A 322 16.86 9.80 6.50
CA SER A 322 15.45 9.44 6.40
C SER A 322 15.10 9.00 4.99
N ILE A 323 14.10 8.14 4.88
CA ILE A 323 13.66 7.60 3.59
C ILE A 323 12.35 8.28 3.22
N SER A 324 12.46 9.21 2.27
CA SER A 324 11.34 9.84 1.60
C SER A 324 11.29 9.34 0.16
N GLY A 325 10.78 8.12 -0.02
CA GLY A 325 10.53 7.57 -1.37
C GLY A 325 9.36 8.26 -2.06
N GLY A 326 9.39 8.28 -3.39
CA GLY A 326 8.23 8.62 -4.21
C GLY A 326 7.29 7.43 -4.34
N GLN A 327 6.29 7.55 -5.22
CA GLN A 327 5.37 6.45 -5.50
C GLN A 327 6.13 5.20 -5.96
N ALA A 328 5.66 4.00 -5.56
CA ALA A 328 6.31 2.73 -5.90
C ALA A 328 7.79 2.64 -5.44
N ARG A 329 8.17 3.33 -4.35
CA ARG A 329 9.55 3.43 -3.84
C ARG A 329 10.54 4.05 -4.84
N CYS A 330 10.06 4.80 -5.83
CA CYS A 330 10.94 5.41 -6.82
C CYS A 330 11.98 6.33 -6.16
N PRO A 331 13.23 6.33 -6.65
CA PRO A 331 14.24 7.27 -6.20
C PRO A 331 13.76 8.71 -6.33
N MET A 332 13.95 9.54 -5.30
CA MET A 332 13.50 10.95 -5.28
C MET A 332 14.64 11.96 -5.40
N GLY A 333 15.84 11.50 -5.79
CA GLY A 333 16.98 12.35 -6.10
C GLY A 333 17.98 12.59 -4.98
N PHE A 334 17.82 11.86 -3.88
CA PHE A 334 18.84 11.76 -2.85
C PHE A 334 19.74 10.53 -3.04
N GLU A 335 19.35 9.61 -3.93
CA GLU A 335 20.09 8.39 -4.26
C GLU A 335 21.15 8.64 -5.35
N THR A 336 22.36 8.12 -5.13
CA THR A 336 23.42 8.00 -6.15
C THR A 336 23.20 6.75 -7.01
N PRO A 337 23.82 6.63 -8.21
CA PRO A 337 23.79 5.40 -9.00
C PRO A 337 24.14 4.15 -8.19
N GLU A 338 25.10 4.25 -7.26
CA GLU A 338 25.50 3.16 -6.37
C GLU A 338 24.37 2.74 -5.43
N THR A 339 23.66 3.69 -4.82
CA THR A 339 22.52 3.36 -3.94
C THR A 339 21.30 2.84 -4.70
N ILE A 340 21.17 3.19 -5.99
CA ILE A 340 20.11 2.63 -6.83
C ILE A 340 20.38 1.14 -7.09
N LEU A 341 21.64 0.71 -7.22
CA LEU A 341 22.00 -0.73 -7.28
C LEU A 341 21.78 -1.46 -5.94
N GLU A 342 21.49 -0.77 -4.85
CA GLU A 342 21.12 -1.36 -3.55
C GLU A 342 19.59 -1.44 -3.38
N SER A 343 18.82 -1.13 -4.43
CA SER A 343 17.35 -1.19 -4.41
C SER A 343 16.79 -2.62 -4.49
N GLY A 344 17.63 -3.63 -4.75
CA GLY A 344 17.22 -5.02 -4.81
C GLY A 344 18.30 -6.02 -4.44
N ALA A 345 17.87 -7.22 -4.05
CA ALA A 345 18.76 -8.33 -3.77
C ALA A 345 19.54 -8.78 -5.01
N ILE A 346 18.92 -8.66 -6.19
CA ILE A 346 19.57 -8.78 -7.50
C ILE A 346 19.31 -7.48 -8.25
N SER A 347 20.36 -6.75 -8.63
CA SER A 347 20.21 -5.46 -9.31
C SER A 347 21.08 -5.35 -10.56
N ALA A 348 20.58 -4.66 -11.58
CA ALA A 348 21.22 -4.61 -12.88
C ALA A 348 21.16 -3.24 -13.54
N ILE A 349 22.30 -2.79 -14.06
CA ILE A 349 22.43 -1.75 -15.09
C ILE A 349 23.08 -2.39 -16.30
N GLY A 350 22.46 -2.25 -17.48
CA GLY A 350 22.99 -2.79 -18.74
C GLY A 350 23.07 -4.31 -18.80
N LEU A 351 22.11 -5.03 -18.20
CA LEU A 351 22.01 -6.49 -18.29
C LEU A 351 21.18 -6.90 -19.51
N ARG A 352 21.69 -7.82 -20.32
CA ARG A 352 20.95 -8.33 -21.49
C ARG A 352 21.02 -9.83 -21.66
N HIS A 353 20.08 -10.38 -22.41
CA HIS A 353 20.06 -11.78 -22.84
C HIS A 353 20.30 -12.76 -21.67
N THR A 354 19.81 -12.40 -20.48
CA THR A 354 20.07 -13.14 -19.24
C THR A 354 18.78 -13.79 -18.75
N THR A 355 18.90 -15.02 -18.24
CA THR A 355 17.77 -15.77 -17.70
C THR A 355 17.97 -16.04 -16.21
N ILE A 356 16.98 -15.70 -15.39
CA ILE A 356 16.88 -16.11 -13.98
C ILE A 356 15.65 -17.01 -13.90
N GLU A 357 15.84 -18.30 -13.64
CA GLU A 357 14.77 -19.29 -13.68
C GLU A 357 14.82 -20.31 -12.55
N GLU A 358 13.65 -20.80 -12.11
CA GLU A 358 13.55 -21.80 -11.04
C GLU A 358 14.26 -21.35 -9.75
N CYS A 359 14.38 -20.04 -9.52
CA CYS A 359 15.10 -19.46 -8.38
C CYS A 359 14.11 -19.03 -7.27
N GLU A 360 14.59 -19.05 -6.03
CA GLU A 360 13.89 -18.48 -4.88
C GLU A 360 14.61 -17.21 -4.43
N ILE A 361 13.90 -16.12 -4.22
CA ILE A 361 14.45 -14.89 -3.63
C ILE A 361 13.64 -14.61 -2.37
N THR A 362 14.29 -14.69 -1.21
CA THR A 362 13.56 -14.64 0.07
C THR A 362 14.37 -14.05 1.22
N ARG A 363 13.72 -13.55 2.27
CA ARG A 363 14.37 -12.94 3.44
C ARG A 363 15.26 -11.78 3.04
N VAL A 364 14.74 -10.87 2.22
CA VAL A 364 15.47 -9.70 1.71
C VAL A 364 14.84 -8.39 2.17
N GLY A 365 15.65 -7.36 2.31
CA GLY A 365 15.26 -6.06 2.86
C GLY A 365 14.69 -5.06 1.85
N ALA A 366 14.92 -5.29 0.55
CA ALA A 366 14.49 -4.42 -0.53
C ALA A 366 13.66 -5.19 -1.58
N HIS A 367 13.68 -4.78 -2.85
CA HIS A 367 13.04 -5.54 -3.92
C HIS A 367 13.77 -6.87 -4.20
N ALA A 368 13.08 -7.87 -4.76
CA ALA A 368 13.74 -9.10 -5.16
C ALA A 368 14.71 -8.86 -6.33
N ILE A 369 14.22 -8.25 -7.42
CA ILE A 369 15.00 -7.99 -8.63
C ILE A 369 14.74 -6.56 -9.14
N THR A 370 15.81 -5.81 -9.42
CA THR A 370 15.72 -4.50 -10.08
C THR A 370 16.47 -4.49 -11.42
N LEU A 371 15.75 -4.23 -12.50
CA LEU A 371 16.32 -4.00 -13.83
C LEU A 371 16.22 -2.50 -14.14
N LEU A 372 17.38 -1.87 -14.18
CA LEU A 372 17.52 -0.42 -14.31
C LEU A 372 17.95 -0.08 -15.74
N GLN A 373 18.58 1.09 -15.90
CA GLN A 373 19.10 1.62 -17.16
C GLN A 373 19.63 0.55 -18.13
N GLY A 374 19.13 0.56 -19.37
CA GLY A 374 19.68 -0.22 -20.47
C GLY A 374 19.47 -1.74 -20.39
N CYS A 375 18.72 -2.24 -19.40
CA CYS A 375 18.43 -3.66 -19.30
C CYS A 375 17.41 -4.11 -20.36
N SER A 376 17.76 -5.10 -21.18
CA SER A 376 16.86 -5.58 -22.22
C SER A 376 16.96 -7.06 -22.51
N ASP A 377 15.88 -7.65 -23.03
CA ASP A 377 15.88 -9.04 -23.50
C ASP A 377 16.21 -10.06 -22.40
N ASN A 378 15.86 -9.75 -21.16
CA ASN A 378 16.04 -10.66 -20.02
C ASN A 378 14.76 -11.45 -19.72
N VAL A 379 14.93 -12.63 -19.14
CA VAL A 379 13.83 -13.52 -18.76
C VAL A 379 13.93 -13.85 -17.28
N ILE A 380 12.89 -13.52 -16.53
CA ILE A 380 12.68 -13.92 -15.14
C ILE A 380 11.48 -14.86 -15.15
N ARG A 381 11.69 -16.15 -14.86
CA ARG A 381 10.66 -17.16 -15.08
C ARG A 381 10.61 -18.25 -14.02
N THR A 382 9.42 -18.63 -13.56
CA THR A 382 9.26 -19.70 -12.56
C THR A 382 10.07 -19.39 -11.29
N CYS A 383 10.06 -18.13 -10.86
CA CYS A 383 10.76 -17.68 -9.66
C CYS A 383 9.79 -17.50 -8.50
N HIS A 384 10.21 -17.91 -7.30
CA HIS A 384 9.46 -17.74 -6.06
C HIS A 384 10.04 -16.57 -5.27
N MET A 385 9.28 -15.49 -5.11
CA MET A 385 9.75 -14.26 -4.46
C MET A 385 8.87 -13.99 -3.25
N HIS A 386 9.43 -14.09 -2.04
CA HIS A 386 8.64 -13.97 -0.82
C HIS A 386 9.45 -13.55 0.41
N ASP A 387 8.78 -13.02 1.43
CA ASP A 387 9.44 -12.39 2.57
C ASP A 387 10.35 -11.22 2.10
N LEU A 388 9.72 -10.26 1.41
CA LEU A 388 10.38 -9.12 0.76
C LEU A 388 10.13 -7.82 1.54
N GLY A 389 11.19 -7.07 1.81
CA GLY A 389 11.05 -5.73 2.40
C GLY A 389 10.44 -4.72 1.40
N GLY A 390 10.76 -4.85 0.10
CA GLY A 390 10.15 -4.11 -0.99
C GLY A 390 9.17 -4.97 -1.79
N GLY A 391 9.20 -4.81 -3.11
CA GLY A 391 8.37 -5.57 -4.06
C GLY A 391 9.11 -6.70 -4.78
N GLY A 392 8.47 -7.33 -5.76
CA GLY A 392 9.07 -8.39 -6.58
C GLY A 392 10.06 -7.84 -7.61
N VAL A 393 9.56 -7.43 -8.77
CA VAL A 393 10.38 -6.99 -9.92
C VAL A 393 10.20 -5.50 -10.21
N TYR A 394 11.30 -4.77 -10.27
CA TYR A 394 11.31 -3.32 -10.45
C TYR A 394 12.01 -2.95 -11.77
N LEU A 395 11.22 -2.57 -12.79
CA LEU A 395 11.69 -2.07 -14.08
C LEU A 395 11.49 -0.56 -14.13
N PHE A 396 12.54 0.21 -13.83
CA PHE A 396 12.40 1.66 -13.78
C PHE A 396 13.75 2.35 -13.92
N TRP A 397 13.76 3.42 -14.71
CA TRP A 397 14.89 4.33 -14.74
C TRP A 397 14.45 5.76 -15.03
N CYS A 398 14.79 6.66 -14.12
CA CYS A 398 14.84 8.10 -14.40
C CYS A 398 15.70 8.79 -13.35
N ILE A 399 16.46 9.80 -13.76
CA ILE A 399 17.26 10.64 -12.87
C ILE A 399 16.51 11.96 -12.67
N PRO A 400 16.47 12.52 -11.44
CA PRO A 400 15.87 13.83 -11.22
C PRO A 400 16.67 14.90 -11.95
N GLN A 401 15.99 15.89 -12.55
CA GLN A 401 16.69 17.02 -13.16
C GLN A 401 17.29 17.95 -12.10
N PRO A 402 18.53 18.47 -12.29
CA PRO A 402 19.22 19.34 -11.33
C PRO A 402 18.56 20.70 -11.03
N ASN A 403 17.46 21.07 -11.68
CA ASN A 403 17.01 22.46 -11.81
C ASN A 403 15.78 22.84 -10.96
N GLY A 404 15.40 22.05 -9.94
CA GLY A 404 14.55 22.49 -8.82
C GLY A 404 13.10 22.91 -9.12
N LYS A 405 12.66 22.95 -10.39
CA LYS A 405 11.27 23.27 -10.78
C LYS A 405 10.58 22.01 -11.30
N ARG A 406 9.89 21.28 -10.40
CA ARG A 406 9.25 19.96 -10.62
C ARG A 406 10.17 18.99 -11.37
N PRO A 407 10.78 17.98 -10.71
CA PRO A 407 11.73 17.09 -11.39
C PRO A 407 11.11 16.52 -12.67
N GLY A 408 11.61 16.99 -13.81
CA GLY A 408 11.21 16.48 -15.11
C GLY A 408 11.92 15.16 -15.31
N TRP A 409 11.33 14.06 -14.86
CA TRP A 409 11.87 12.71 -14.98
C TRP A 409 11.91 12.25 -16.44
N ARG A 410 12.80 12.80 -17.27
CA ARG A 410 12.87 12.47 -18.69
C ARG A 410 14.05 11.54 -18.98
N PRO A 411 13.86 10.51 -19.82
CA PRO A 411 14.98 9.75 -20.37
C PRO A 411 15.95 10.72 -21.07
N ARG A 412 17.25 10.48 -20.90
CA ARG A 412 18.33 11.23 -21.56
C ARG A 412 18.57 10.75 -22.99
N GLY A 413 18.21 9.51 -23.29
CA GLY A 413 18.36 8.94 -24.61
C GLY A 413 17.99 7.45 -24.66
N PRO A 414 18.24 6.78 -25.80
CA PRO A 414 17.90 5.37 -25.99
C PRO A 414 18.54 4.41 -24.99
N PHE A 415 19.71 4.77 -24.43
CA PHE A 415 20.43 3.97 -23.44
C PHE A 415 19.72 3.90 -22.07
N ASP A 416 18.75 4.79 -21.81
CA ASP A 416 17.92 4.74 -20.60
C ASP A 416 16.77 3.72 -20.69
N ARG A 417 16.53 3.13 -21.87
CA ARG A 417 15.40 2.22 -22.12
C ARG A 417 15.56 0.87 -21.43
N ILE A 418 14.44 0.34 -20.95
CA ILE A 418 14.29 -0.99 -20.37
C ILE A 418 13.31 -1.78 -21.25
N LEU A 419 13.84 -2.69 -22.07
CA LEU A 419 13.11 -3.21 -23.25
C LEU A 419 12.97 -4.72 -23.26
N ARG A 420 11.79 -5.22 -23.65
CA ARG A 420 11.59 -6.64 -24.00
C ARG A 420 12.00 -7.62 -22.90
N ASN A 421 11.92 -7.20 -21.65
CA ASN A 421 12.09 -8.10 -20.52
C ASN A 421 10.80 -8.90 -20.31
N VAL A 422 10.96 -10.15 -19.88
CA VAL A 422 9.86 -11.09 -19.64
C VAL A 422 9.86 -11.47 -18.17
N ILE A 423 8.75 -11.22 -17.48
CA ILE A 423 8.45 -11.66 -16.13
C ILE A 423 7.28 -12.62 -16.27
N ASP A 424 7.57 -13.92 -16.23
CA ASP A 424 6.58 -14.95 -16.57
C ASP A 424 6.51 -16.06 -15.53
N ASN A 425 5.32 -16.56 -15.22
CA ASN A 425 5.15 -17.73 -14.36
C ASN A 425 5.77 -17.59 -12.95
N CYS A 426 5.87 -16.38 -12.40
CA CYS A 426 6.46 -16.14 -11.07
C CYS A 426 5.40 -16.09 -9.98
N PHE A 427 5.72 -16.62 -8.79
CA PHE A 427 4.91 -16.48 -7.59
C PHE A 427 5.53 -15.43 -6.68
N ILE A 428 4.88 -14.26 -6.57
CA ILE A 428 5.37 -13.09 -5.83
C ILE A 428 4.39 -12.81 -4.69
N HIS A 429 4.80 -13.05 -3.46
CA HIS A 429 3.92 -12.87 -2.31
C HIS A 429 4.67 -12.44 -1.05
N ASP A 430 3.94 -12.13 0.03
CA ASP A 430 4.54 -11.77 1.32
C ASP A 430 5.61 -10.67 1.19
N MET A 431 5.15 -9.53 0.67
CA MET A 431 6.00 -8.42 0.26
C MET A 431 5.71 -7.15 1.07
N THR A 432 6.50 -6.11 0.83
CA THR A 432 6.34 -4.76 1.36
C THR A 432 6.54 -4.62 2.89
N HIS A 433 7.27 -5.54 3.52
CA HIS A 433 7.55 -5.54 4.97
C HIS A 433 8.33 -4.31 5.49
N VAL A 434 9.01 -3.58 4.61
CA VAL A 434 9.83 -2.39 4.94
C VAL A 434 9.35 -1.15 4.18
N PHE A 435 9.07 -1.33 2.89
CA PHE A 435 8.63 -0.29 1.97
C PHE A 435 7.19 -0.60 1.56
N ASN A 436 6.24 -0.24 2.42
CA ASN A 436 4.82 -0.56 2.22
C ASN A 436 4.26 0.00 0.89
N GLY A 437 4.82 1.12 0.40
CA GLY A 437 4.45 1.71 -0.89
C GLY A 437 5.09 1.08 -2.14
N SER A 438 5.88 0.00 -2.01
CA SER A 438 6.42 -0.77 -3.15
C SER A 438 5.33 -1.60 -3.82
N VAL A 439 5.61 -2.12 -5.03
CA VAL A 439 4.65 -2.89 -5.84
C VAL A 439 5.18 -4.26 -6.20
N GLY A 440 4.30 -5.22 -6.47
CA GLY A 440 4.69 -6.58 -6.89
C GLY A 440 5.56 -6.56 -8.16
N VAL A 441 5.07 -5.92 -9.22
CA VAL A 441 5.84 -5.65 -10.45
C VAL A 441 5.65 -4.20 -10.89
N LEU A 442 6.75 -3.47 -11.10
CA LEU A 442 6.76 -2.13 -11.71
C LEU A 442 7.32 -2.20 -13.13
N ALA A 443 6.59 -1.69 -14.11
CA ALA A 443 7.08 -1.31 -15.43
C ALA A 443 6.87 0.19 -15.63
N GLY A 444 7.74 1.02 -15.04
CA GLY A 444 7.53 2.46 -14.97
C GLY A 444 8.29 3.24 -16.04
N ALA A 445 8.92 4.36 -15.66
CA ALA A 445 9.61 5.23 -16.60
C ALA A 445 10.69 4.46 -17.39
N CYS A 446 10.68 4.65 -18.71
CA CYS A 446 11.59 4.01 -19.67
C CYS A 446 11.37 2.50 -19.92
N ALA A 447 10.35 1.88 -19.30
CA ALA A 447 10.03 0.47 -19.51
C ALA A 447 9.01 0.29 -20.65
N ALA A 448 9.47 -0.22 -21.81
CA ALA A 448 8.62 -0.44 -22.98
C ALA A 448 8.78 -1.87 -23.54
N HIS A 449 7.72 -2.38 -24.18
CA HIS A 449 7.67 -3.71 -24.79
C HIS A 449 7.97 -4.87 -23.84
N ASN A 450 7.79 -4.68 -22.53
CA ASN A 450 7.99 -5.74 -21.54
C ASN A 450 6.74 -6.62 -21.46
N ARG A 451 6.93 -7.88 -21.05
CA ARG A 451 5.86 -8.86 -20.86
C ARG A 451 5.80 -9.26 -19.39
N ILE A 452 4.65 -9.07 -18.78
CA ILE A 452 4.34 -9.48 -17.40
C ILE A 452 3.18 -10.47 -17.53
N THR A 453 3.48 -11.77 -17.53
CA THR A 453 2.50 -12.81 -17.89
C THR A 453 2.44 -13.98 -16.92
N HIS A 454 1.27 -14.59 -16.73
CA HIS A 454 1.12 -15.82 -15.94
C HIS A 454 1.69 -15.76 -14.51
N ASN A 455 1.76 -14.57 -13.91
CA ASN A 455 2.27 -14.44 -12.54
C ASN A 455 1.11 -14.55 -11.54
N GLU A 456 1.41 -15.07 -10.35
CA GLU A 456 0.53 -14.94 -9.19
C GLU A 456 1.15 -13.95 -8.19
N ILE A 457 0.44 -12.86 -7.93
CA ILE A 457 0.92 -11.74 -7.12
C ILE A 457 -0.06 -11.48 -5.98
N SER A 458 0.41 -11.65 -4.74
CA SER A 458 -0.48 -11.50 -3.59
C SER A 458 0.19 -11.01 -2.30
N HIS A 459 -0.62 -10.71 -1.30
CA HIS A 459 -0.17 -10.39 0.07
C HIS A 459 0.86 -9.24 0.12
N GLY A 460 0.50 -8.09 -0.44
CA GLY A 460 1.24 -6.84 -0.31
C GLY A 460 0.38 -5.68 0.16
N ASP A 461 1.01 -4.66 0.73
CA ASP A 461 0.32 -3.51 1.33
C ASP A 461 -0.17 -2.48 0.31
N TYR A 462 0.33 -2.54 -0.93
CA TYR A 462 0.01 -1.62 -2.01
C TYR A 462 -0.34 -2.35 -3.31
N THR A 463 0.03 -1.79 -4.46
CA THR A 463 -0.40 -2.23 -5.79
C THR A 463 0.30 -3.53 -6.21
N GLY A 464 -0.44 -4.42 -6.88
CA GLY A 464 0.11 -5.65 -7.45
C GLY A 464 1.01 -5.38 -8.65
N ILE A 465 0.46 -4.79 -9.71
CA ILE A 465 1.21 -4.44 -10.94
C ILE A 465 1.03 -2.94 -11.23
N SER A 466 2.13 -2.21 -11.48
CA SER A 466 2.11 -0.80 -11.85
C SER A 466 2.78 -0.59 -13.22
N VAL A 467 2.10 0.08 -14.15
CA VAL A 467 2.61 0.29 -15.53
C VAL A 467 2.54 1.76 -15.96
N GLY A 468 3.67 2.28 -16.44
CA GLY A 468 3.85 3.64 -16.91
C GLY A 468 4.14 4.65 -15.79
N TRP A 469 4.38 5.89 -16.21
CA TRP A 469 4.78 7.01 -15.37
C TRP A 469 4.39 8.36 -15.97
N GLY A 470 4.55 9.44 -15.20
CA GLY A 470 4.62 10.80 -15.72
C GLY A 470 3.37 11.67 -15.63
N TRP A 471 2.25 11.16 -15.13
CA TRP A 471 1.00 11.91 -14.85
C TRP A 471 0.52 12.79 -16.02
N SER A 472 0.70 12.34 -17.26
CA SER A 472 0.45 13.15 -18.46
C SER A 472 -0.17 12.34 -19.59
N ALA A 473 -1.30 12.83 -20.11
CA ALA A 473 -1.98 12.30 -21.30
C ALA A 473 -1.32 12.71 -22.63
N LYS A 474 -0.37 13.65 -22.61
CA LYS A 474 0.28 14.16 -23.84
C LYS A 474 1.13 13.08 -24.50
N LYS A 475 0.92 12.83 -25.81
CA LYS A 475 1.76 11.95 -26.62
C LYS A 475 3.25 12.36 -26.61
N THR A 476 3.54 13.65 -26.46
CA THR A 476 4.90 14.24 -26.44
C THR A 476 5.51 14.34 -25.03
N HIS A 477 5.04 13.55 -24.06
CA HIS A 477 5.49 13.61 -22.67
C HIS A 477 6.97 13.21 -22.48
N GLY A 478 7.57 12.51 -23.44
CA GLY A 478 8.98 12.14 -23.48
C GLY A 478 9.36 10.88 -22.69
N TYR A 479 8.42 10.20 -22.02
CA TYR A 479 8.63 8.87 -21.45
C TYR A 479 8.58 7.79 -22.54
N LEU A 480 9.29 6.68 -22.32
CA LEU A 480 9.39 5.55 -23.25
C LEU A 480 8.74 4.34 -22.55
N GLN A 481 7.46 4.10 -22.83
CA GLN A 481 6.62 3.21 -22.02
C GLN A 481 5.49 2.55 -22.82
N GLU A 482 5.69 2.44 -24.13
CA GLU A 482 4.77 1.85 -25.10
C GLU A 482 4.82 0.31 -25.11
N GLY A 483 3.76 -0.30 -25.62
CA GLY A 483 3.72 -1.71 -26.01
C GLY A 483 3.95 -2.73 -24.90
N ASN A 484 3.76 -2.35 -23.62
CA ASN A 484 3.86 -3.30 -22.51
C ASN A 484 2.67 -4.27 -22.53
N VAL A 485 2.91 -5.53 -22.16
CA VAL A 485 1.90 -6.60 -22.17
C VAL A 485 1.73 -7.14 -20.76
N VAL A 486 0.55 -6.96 -20.18
CA VAL A 486 0.17 -7.50 -18.86
C VAL A 486 -1.00 -8.45 -19.07
N GLU A 487 -0.71 -9.75 -19.15
CA GLU A 487 -1.72 -10.75 -19.51
C GLU A 487 -1.69 -12.02 -18.67
N TYR A 488 -2.87 -12.59 -18.38
CA TYR A 488 -3.01 -13.85 -17.64
C TYR A 488 -2.38 -13.83 -16.23
N ASN A 489 -2.28 -12.68 -15.58
CA ASN A 489 -1.83 -12.61 -14.19
C ASN A 489 -3.00 -12.78 -13.22
N HIS A 490 -2.74 -13.46 -12.12
CA HIS A 490 -3.63 -13.57 -10.97
C HIS A 490 -3.13 -12.62 -9.89
N VAL A 491 -3.89 -11.55 -9.60
CA VAL A 491 -3.51 -10.52 -8.63
C VAL A 491 -4.55 -10.46 -7.54
N HIS A 492 -4.19 -10.81 -6.31
CA HIS A 492 -5.16 -10.87 -5.22
C HIS A 492 -4.59 -10.53 -3.85
N HIS A 493 -5.45 -10.10 -2.92
CA HIS A 493 -5.03 -9.78 -1.55
C HIS A 493 -3.90 -8.74 -1.54
N VAL A 494 -4.12 -7.64 -2.26
CA VAL A 494 -3.21 -6.50 -2.36
C VAL A 494 -3.94 -5.25 -1.86
N MET A 495 -3.20 -4.16 -1.63
CA MET A 495 -3.73 -2.94 -1.00
C MET A 495 -4.36 -3.21 0.37
N ASN A 496 -3.82 -4.15 1.16
CA ASN A 496 -4.44 -4.75 2.35
C ASN A 496 -4.66 -3.78 3.54
N TYR A 497 -5.55 -2.81 3.37
CA TYR A 497 -5.99 -1.80 4.34
C TYR A 497 -4.92 -0.81 4.83
N LEU A 498 -3.63 -1.07 4.56
CA LEU A 498 -2.55 -0.21 5.03
C LEU A 498 -2.43 1.07 4.22
N LEU A 499 -2.50 1.02 2.90
CA LEU A 499 -2.39 2.18 2.01
C LEU A 499 -3.68 2.37 1.19
N ASP A 500 -3.77 3.51 0.50
CA ASP A 500 -4.85 3.86 -0.44
C ASP A 500 -4.30 4.38 -1.77
N ASP A 501 -5.18 4.80 -2.68
CA ASP A 501 -4.84 5.44 -3.96
C ASP A 501 -3.98 4.55 -4.88
N GLY A 502 -4.20 3.24 -4.81
CA GLY A 502 -3.59 2.24 -5.68
C GLY A 502 -4.62 1.25 -6.24
N GLY A 503 -4.15 0.13 -6.77
CA GLY A 503 -5.04 -0.89 -7.29
C GLY A 503 -4.41 -2.27 -7.47
N GLY A 504 -5.21 -3.24 -7.93
CA GLY A 504 -4.66 -4.53 -8.35
C GLY A 504 -3.67 -4.33 -9.49
N ILE A 505 -4.15 -3.68 -10.56
CA ILE A 505 -3.34 -3.20 -11.68
C ILE A 505 -3.50 -1.68 -11.81
N TYR A 506 -2.41 -0.94 -11.66
CA TYR A 506 -2.35 0.52 -11.73
C TYR A 506 -1.64 0.97 -13.00
N LEU A 507 -2.12 2.06 -13.62
CA LEU A 507 -1.52 2.64 -14.81
C LEU A 507 -1.37 4.15 -14.69
N LEU A 508 -0.35 4.69 -15.38
CA LEU A 508 -0.08 6.12 -15.40
C LEU A 508 0.49 6.62 -16.73
N GLY A 509 -0.05 7.73 -17.24
CA GLY A 509 0.46 8.42 -18.45
C GLY A 509 0.18 7.70 -19.79
N TRP A 510 0.53 8.38 -20.90
CA TRP A 510 0.32 7.87 -22.26
C TRP A 510 1.22 6.66 -22.56
N GLN A 511 0.62 5.57 -23.07
CA GLN A 511 1.24 4.24 -23.20
C GLN A 511 0.70 3.48 -24.43
N GLU A 512 0.93 4.01 -25.64
CA GLU A 512 0.43 3.43 -26.88
C GLU A 512 0.78 1.95 -27.06
N GLY A 513 -0.19 1.14 -27.52
CA GLY A 513 -0.01 -0.28 -27.78
C GLY A 513 0.10 -1.16 -26.53
N THR A 514 0.04 -0.58 -25.34
CA THR A 514 0.02 -1.34 -24.08
C THR A 514 -1.31 -2.08 -23.93
N ARG A 515 -1.23 -3.31 -23.41
CA ARG A 515 -2.37 -4.23 -23.25
C ARG A 515 -2.43 -4.75 -21.81
N ILE A 516 -3.61 -4.63 -21.20
CA ILE A 516 -3.96 -5.22 -19.91
C ILE A 516 -5.09 -6.21 -20.18
N CYS A 517 -4.77 -7.49 -20.43
CA CYS A 517 -5.76 -8.45 -20.92
C CYS A 517 -5.81 -9.76 -20.14
N HIS A 518 -7.00 -10.33 -19.98
CA HIS A 518 -7.18 -11.68 -19.41
C HIS A 518 -6.59 -11.85 -17.99
N ASN A 519 -6.51 -10.78 -17.20
CA ASN A 519 -6.05 -10.87 -15.81
C ASN A 519 -7.23 -11.18 -14.88
N TRP A 520 -6.94 -11.89 -13.78
CA TRP A 520 -7.89 -12.14 -12.70
C TRP A 520 -7.47 -11.33 -11.49
N VAL A 521 -8.30 -10.36 -11.10
CA VAL A 521 -8.00 -9.41 -10.03
C VAL A 521 -9.09 -9.45 -8.96
N HIS A 522 -8.73 -9.77 -7.71
CA HIS A 522 -9.70 -9.75 -6.63
C HIS A 522 -9.11 -9.43 -5.27
N ASP A 523 -9.94 -9.23 -4.24
CA ASP A 523 -9.47 -8.92 -2.89
C ASP A 523 -8.57 -7.67 -2.84
N VAL A 524 -8.95 -6.61 -3.56
CA VAL A 524 -8.24 -5.32 -3.58
C VAL A 524 -8.89 -4.36 -2.58
N ARG A 525 -8.15 -4.09 -1.49
CA ARG A 525 -8.63 -3.33 -0.33
C ARG A 525 -8.07 -1.90 -0.32
N HIS A 526 -8.31 -1.13 0.74
CA HIS A 526 -7.70 0.21 0.92
C HIS A 526 -7.83 0.66 2.37
N ASP A 527 -7.02 1.63 2.78
CA ASP A 527 -7.24 2.39 4.02
C ASP A 527 -8.67 2.99 4.01
N PRO A 528 -9.56 2.59 4.94
CA PRO A 528 -10.93 3.11 5.01
C PRO A 528 -11.02 4.63 5.21
N LEU A 529 -9.97 5.29 5.71
CA LEU A 529 -9.91 6.75 5.86
C LEU A 529 -9.45 7.46 4.58
N GLY A 530 -9.07 6.67 3.59
CA GLY A 530 -8.32 7.05 2.42
C GLY A 530 -9.12 7.38 1.16
N HIS A 531 -8.43 7.40 0.02
CA HIS A 531 -8.96 7.73 -1.32
C HIS A 531 -9.60 6.56 -2.08
N GLY A 532 -9.72 5.38 -1.46
CA GLY A 532 -10.16 4.16 -2.14
C GLY A 532 -9.03 3.45 -2.87
N ALA A 533 -9.30 2.26 -3.37
CA ALA A 533 -8.47 1.53 -4.33
C ALA A 533 -9.34 0.97 -5.45
N LYS A 534 -8.74 0.56 -6.56
CA LYS A 534 -9.48 -0.02 -7.69
C LYS A 534 -8.91 -1.38 -8.13
N GLY A 535 -9.73 -2.25 -8.68
CA GLY A 535 -9.25 -3.48 -9.31
C GLY A 535 -8.29 -3.16 -10.45
N ILE A 536 -8.75 -2.37 -11.41
CA ILE A 536 -7.91 -1.76 -12.46
C ILE A 536 -8.01 -0.23 -12.37
N TYR A 537 -6.88 0.42 -12.10
CA TYR A 537 -6.77 1.85 -11.87
C TYR A 537 -5.99 2.55 -13.00
N PRO A 538 -6.67 3.01 -14.07
CA PRO A 538 -6.08 3.94 -15.02
C PRO A 538 -6.03 5.35 -14.40
N ASP A 539 -4.94 5.69 -13.71
CA ASP A 539 -4.75 7.00 -13.10
C ASP A 539 -4.24 8.02 -14.12
N GLN A 540 -3.85 9.20 -13.63
CA GLN A 540 -3.66 10.44 -14.37
C GLN A 540 -2.98 10.28 -15.74
N GLY A 541 -3.74 10.56 -16.80
CA GLY A 541 -3.25 10.59 -18.17
C GLY A 541 -3.02 9.24 -18.82
N THR A 542 -3.50 8.15 -18.23
CA THR A 542 -3.51 6.82 -18.88
C THR A 542 -4.27 6.90 -20.20
N SER A 543 -3.56 6.67 -21.31
CA SER A 543 -4.08 6.85 -22.67
C SER A 543 -3.48 5.83 -23.65
N GLY A 544 -4.25 5.44 -24.68
CA GLY A 544 -3.77 4.54 -25.74
C GLY A 544 -3.66 3.06 -25.33
N VAL A 545 -4.38 2.64 -24.28
CA VAL A 545 -4.28 1.31 -23.66
C VAL A 545 -5.52 0.46 -23.99
N LEU A 546 -5.29 -0.83 -24.26
CA LEU A 546 -6.36 -1.83 -24.36
C LEU A 546 -6.54 -2.56 -23.03
N PHE A 547 -7.78 -2.59 -22.53
CA PHE A 547 -8.23 -3.38 -21.39
C PHE A 547 -9.25 -4.41 -21.88
N GLU A 548 -8.86 -5.68 -21.95
CA GLU A 548 -9.70 -6.72 -22.56
C GLU A 548 -9.77 -8.02 -21.76
N GLY A 549 -10.98 -8.55 -21.53
CA GLY A 549 -11.11 -9.89 -20.93
C GLY A 549 -10.70 -9.98 -19.46
N ASN A 550 -10.56 -8.87 -18.74
CA ASN A 550 -10.18 -8.94 -17.32
C ASN A 550 -11.40 -9.32 -16.47
N VAL A 551 -11.17 -10.17 -15.46
CA VAL A 551 -12.19 -10.54 -14.46
C VAL A 551 -11.79 -9.90 -13.13
N VAL A 552 -12.62 -8.98 -12.65
CA VAL A 552 -12.36 -8.16 -11.48
C VAL A 552 -13.52 -8.31 -10.48
N HIS A 553 -13.25 -8.78 -9.26
CA HIS A 553 -14.30 -8.92 -8.24
C HIS A 553 -13.81 -8.75 -6.80
N ASP A 554 -14.73 -8.50 -5.86
CA ASP A 554 -14.40 -8.30 -4.43
C ASP A 554 -13.32 -7.22 -4.24
N VAL A 555 -13.57 -6.07 -4.88
CA VAL A 555 -12.69 -4.89 -4.84
C VAL A 555 -13.44 -3.68 -4.33
N ALA A 556 -12.74 -2.67 -3.82
CA ALA A 556 -13.39 -1.41 -3.45
C ALA A 556 -14.11 -0.76 -4.64
N GLN A 557 -13.40 -0.58 -5.77
CA GLN A 557 -13.97 -0.07 -7.01
C GLN A 557 -13.49 -0.92 -8.19
N GLY A 558 -14.34 -1.30 -9.14
CA GLY A 558 -13.97 -2.23 -10.22
C GLY A 558 -12.96 -1.62 -11.22
N PHE A 559 -13.37 -0.56 -11.91
CA PHE A 559 -12.57 0.13 -12.92
C PHE A 559 -12.75 1.65 -12.88
N GLY A 560 -11.67 2.39 -13.07
CA GLY A 560 -11.73 3.83 -13.35
C GLY A 560 -10.84 4.67 -12.44
N GLY A 561 -10.54 5.89 -12.89
CA GLY A 561 -9.52 6.75 -12.30
C GLY A 561 -9.52 8.16 -12.88
N ASN A 562 -8.40 8.88 -12.75
CA ASN A 562 -8.22 10.21 -13.36
C ASN A 562 -7.67 10.12 -14.80
N GLY A 563 -8.07 9.08 -15.53
CA GLY A 563 -7.48 8.66 -16.80
C GLY A 563 -7.55 9.68 -17.94
N GLY A 564 -6.91 9.33 -19.06
CA GLY A 564 -6.79 10.15 -20.26
C GLY A 564 -7.78 9.74 -21.35
N HIS A 565 -7.28 9.42 -22.55
CA HIS A 565 -8.09 9.29 -23.77
C HIS A 565 -7.58 8.14 -24.67
N GLU A 566 -8.34 7.75 -25.70
CA GLU A 566 -7.96 6.69 -26.65
C GLU A 566 -7.73 5.30 -26.01
N CYS A 567 -8.32 5.05 -24.84
CA CYS A 567 -8.34 3.70 -24.25
C CYS A 567 -9.55 2.92 -24.76
N VAL A 568 -9.40 1.59 -24.87
CA VAL A 568 -10.49 0.67 -25.20
C VAL A 568 -10.67 -0.30 -24.04
N VAL A 569 -11.88 -0.38 -23.50
CA VAL A 569 -12.25 -1.25 -22.38
C VAL A 569 -13.37 -2.16 -22.86
N ARG A 570 -13.07 -3.45 -23.07
CA ARG A 570 -14.06 -4.39 -23.60
C ARG A 570 -13.98 -5.82 -23.09
N ASN A 571 -15.10 -6.52 -23.09
CA ASN A 571 -15.19 -7.92 -22.64
C ASN A 571 -14.68 -8.14 -21.21
N ASN A 572 -14.77 -7.13 -20.34
CA ASN A 572 -14.36 -7.27 -18.93
C ASN A 572 -15.57 -7.58 -18.04
N ILE A 573 -15.32 -8.28 -16.94
CA ILE A 573 -16.28 -8.50 -15.85
C ILE A 573 -15.84 -7.67 -14.65
N PHE A 574 -16.71 -6.79 -14.18
CA PHE A 574 -16.55 -6.03 -12.93
C PHE A 574 -17.69 -6.41 -11.98
N ALA A 575 -17.41 -7.27 -11.00
CA ALA A 575 -18.43 -7.83 -10.12
C ALA A 575 -18.16 -7.51 -8.64
N PHE A 576 -19.19 -7.54 -7.80
CA PHE A 576 -19.06 -7.52 -6.34
C PHE A 576 -18.13 -6.42 -5.80
N SER A 577 -18.29 -5.20 -6.30
CA SER A 577 -17.52 -4.06 -5.82
C SER A 577 -18.17 -3.49 -4.56
N HIS A 578 -17.38 -2.99 -3.63
CA HIS A 578 -17.90 -2.47 -2.36
C HIS A 578 -18.37 -1.00 -2.44
N GLN A 579 -17.85 -0.21 -3.37
CA GLN A 579 -18.21 1.20 -3.54
C GLN A 579 -18.82 1.47 -4.92
N SER A 580 -18.14 1.05 -5.99
CA SER A 580 -18.66 1.17 -7.34
C SER A 580 -18.05 0.19 -8.33
N GLY A 581 -18.84 -0.30 -9.29
CA GLY A 581 -18.33 -1.13 -10.38
C GLY A 581 -17.41 -0.33 -11.31
N VAL A 582 -17.88 0.80 -11.81
CA VAL A 582 -17.13 1.66 -12.75
C VAL A 582 -17.16 3.12 -12.32
N ILE A 583 -16.08 3.86 -12.56
CA ILE A 583 -15.99 5.31 -12.38
C ILE A 583 -15.75 6.00 -13.72
N GLY A 584 -16.70 6.84 -14.14
CA GLY A 584 -16.60 7.65 -15.35
C GLY A 584 -16.08 9.08 -15.07
N GLY A 585 -15.20 9.58 -15.95
CA GLY A 585 -14.93 11.00 -16.22
C GLY A 585 -14.88 12.00 -15.04
N LYS A 586 -13.90 11.93 -14.13
CA LYS A 586 -13.72 12.92 -13.04
C LYS A 586 -13.24 14.29 -13.52
N ARG A 587 -13.42 15.34 -12.69
CA ARG A 587 -13.09 16.76 -12.96
C ARG A 587 -11.71 17.05 -13.59
N LEU A 588 -10.69 16.21 -13.33
CA LEU A 588 -9.33 16.38 -13.88
C LEU A 588 -9.24 16.11 -15.40
N TRP A 589 -10.28 15.51 -16.00
CA TRP A 589 -10.39 15.31 -17.46
C TRP A 589 -10.35 16.64 -18.24
N ASP A 590 -10.79 17.75 -17.63
CA ASP A 590 -10.90 19.07 -18.26
C ASP A 590 -9.56 19.57 -18.86
N GLU A 591 -8.42 19.40 -18.18
CA GLU A 591 -7.11 19.82 -18.73
C GLU A 591 -6.55 18.85 -19.77
N GLN A 592 -6.88 17.57 -19.66
CA GLN A 592 -6.24 16.50 -20.44
C GLN A 592 -6.96 16.22 -21.76
N VAL A 593 -8.29 16.37 -21.81
CA VAL A 593 -9.11 16.10 -23.01
C VAL A 593 -9.43 17.35 -23.82
N ARG A 594 -9.25 18.57 -23.29
CA ARG A 594 -9.36 19.83 -24.06
C ARG A 594 -8.48 19.87 -25.33
N HIS A 595 -7.47 19.01 -25.42
CA HIS A 595 -6.54 18.95 -26.55
C HIS A 595 -6.61 17.65 -27.36
N ASN A 596 -7.48 16.70 -27.02
CA ASN A 596 -7.71 15.49 -27.80
C ASN A 596 -9.16 14.99 -27.65
N PRO A 597 -10.00 15.03 -28.71
CA PRO A 597 -11.42 14.73 -28.63
C PRO A 597 -11.77 13.24 -28.56
N ASN A 598 -10.80 12.32 -28.65
CA ASN A 598 -11.08 10.90 -28.73
C ASN A 598 -11.45 10.31 -27.35
N PRO A 599 -12.68 9.84 -27.11
CA PRO A 599 -13.09 9.36 -25.79
C PRO A 599 -12.47 8.00 -25.44
N VAL A 600 -12.58 7.62 -24.17
CA VAL A 600 -12.42 6.22 -23.76
C VAL A 600 -13.60 5.42 -24.32
N VAL A 601 -13.34 4.30 -24.98
CA VAL A 601 -14.37 3.37 -25.46
C VAL A 601 -14.64 2.33 -24.36
N PHE A 602 -15.90 2.20 -23.94
CA PHE A 602 -16.33 1.22 -22.93
C PHE A 602 -17.44 0.33 -23.50
N GLU A 603 -17.08 -0.84 -24.02
CA GLU A 603 -18.02 -1.68 -24.77
C GLU A 603 -18.03 -3.16 -24.38
N ASN A 604 -19.16 -3.84 -24.51
CA ASN A 604 -19.26 -5.28 -24.25
C ASN A 604 -18.71 -5.68 -22.88
N ASN A 605 -18.92 -4.88 -21.83
CA ASN A 605 -18.52 -5.24 -20.46
C ASN A 605 -19.73 -5.69 -19.64
N ILE A 606 -19.49 -6.51 -18.63
CA ILE A 606 -20.46 -6.89 -17.61
C ILE A 606 -20.11 -6.14 -16.32
N VAL A 607 -21.03 -5.35 -15.79
CA VAL A 607 -20.92 -4.72 -14.47
C VAL A 607 -22.03 -5.26 -13.59
N TYR A 608 -21.65 -6.01 -12.56
CA TYR A 608 -22.56 -6.82 -11.75
C TYR A 608 -22.43 -6.48 -10.27
N GLN A 609 -23.49 -5.91 -9.69
CA GLN A 609 -23.57 -5.57 -8.27
C GLN A 609 -24.78 -6.25 -7.66
N ASP A 610 -24.66 -7.53 -7.31
CA ASP A 610 -25.74 -8.22 -6.62
C ASP A 610 -25.52 -8.17 -5.12
N GLY A 611 -26.53 -7.69 -4.42
CA GLY A 611 -26.52 -7.64 -2.98
C GLY A 611 -25.64 -6.57 -2.36
N SER A 612 -25.48 -5.42 -3.00
CA SER A 612 -24.83 -4.26 -2.39
C SER A 612 -25.52 -2.97 -2.85
N ASP A 613 -25.46 -1.94 -2.02
CA ASP A 613 -25.78 -0.55 -2.42
C ASP A 613 -24.68 0.06 -3.32
N ALA A 614 -23.71 -0.75 -3.77
CA ALA A 614 -22.62 -0.28 -4.60
C ALA A 614 -23.17 0.21 -5.94
N MET A 615 -22.64 1.34 -6.38
CA MET A 615 -23.08 1.91 -7.64
C MET A 615 -22.57 1.08 -8.81
N VAL A 616 -23.42 0.75 -9.78
CA VAL A 616 -22.96 0.11 -11.02
C VAL A 616 -21.98 1.05 -11.73
N MET A 617 -22.37 2.31 -11.91
CA MET A 617 -21.51 3.34 -12.50
C MET A 617 -21.57 4.67 -11.74
N GLN A 618 -20.40 5.18 -11.35
CA GLN A 618 -20.22 6.55 -10.90
C GLN A 618 -20.04 7.47 -12.11
N THR A 619 -21.06 8.24 -12.48
CA THR A 619 -20.98 9.13 -13.65
C THR A 619 -20.16 10.38 -13.35
N GLY A 620 -19.34 10.77 -14.33
CA GLY A 620 -18.46 11.92 -14.26
C GLY A 620 -19.16 13.27 -14.43
N TYR A 621 -18.36 14.34 -14.42
CA TYR A 621 -18.82 15.70 -14.81
C TYR A 621 -18.91 15.87 -16.34
N ARG A 622 -18.25 14.98 -17.10
CA ARG A 622 -18.12 15.02 -18.57
C ARG A 622 -18.52 13.66 -19.16
N PRO A 623 -19.82 13.37 -19.32
CA PRO A 623 -20.29 12.10 -19.87
C PRO A 623 -19.74 11.80 -21.28
N GLU A 624 -19.43 12.83 -22.05
CA GLU A 624 -18.84 12.75 -23.40
C GLU A 624 -17.39 12.21 -23.44
N ALA A 625 -16.69 12.21 -22.31
CA ALA A 625 -15.32 11.68 -22.22
C ALA A 625 -15.24 10.15 -22.34
N GLN A 626 -16.39 9.46 -22.23
CA GLN A 626 -16.51 8.02 -22.32
C GLN A 626 -17.64 7.64 -23.28
N ALA A 627 -17.30 6.89 -24.32
CA ALA A 627 -18.24 6.32 -25.28
C ALA A 627 -18.61 4.89 -24.87
N SER A 628 -19.72 4.75 -24.14
CA SER A 628 -20.24 3.46 -23.68
C SER A 628 -21.25 2.84 -24.66
N ARG A 629 -21.24 1.51 -24.86
CA ARG A 629 -22.23 0.78 -25.69
C ARG A 629 -22.23 -0.72 -25.41
N ASN A 630 -23.33 -1.41 -25.71
CA ASN A 630 -23.43 -2.88 -25.67
C ASN A 630 -22.98 -3.52 -24.34
N ASN A 631 -23.10 -2.82 -23.21
CA ASN A 631 -22.73 -3.36 -21.91
C ASN A 631 -23.93 -4.10 -21.28
N ILE A 632 -23.64 -4.88 -20.24
CA ILE A 632 -24.66 -5.44 -19.35
C ILE A 632 -24.46 -4.86 -17.97
N TYR A 633 -25.51 -4.26 -17.44
CA TYR A 633 -25.56 -3.73 -16.09
C TYR A 633 -26.54 -4.55 -15.26
N TRP A 634 -26.13 -4.90 -14.04
CA TRP A 634 -26.99 -5.60 -13.09
C TRP A 634 -26.76 -5.08 -11.68
N SER A 635 -27.85 -4.85 -10.94
CA SER A 635 -27.82 -4.36 -9.56
C SER A 635 -28.71 -5.17 -8.58
N GLY A 636 -28.94 -6.46 -8.85
CA GLY A 636 -29.83 -7.30 -8.03
C GLY A 636 -31.33 -7.03 -8.24
N SER A 637 -32.20 -7.79 -7.55
CA SER A 637 -33.66 -7.76 -7.75
C SER A 637 -34.37 -6.67 -6.94
N ASP A 638 -35.16 -5.86 -7.66
CA ASP A 638 -36.24 -4.95 -7.26
C ASP A 638 -35.84 -3.68 -6.47
N GLY A 639 -35.33 -2.68 -7.20
CA GLY A 639 -35.31 -1.27 -6.76
C GLY A 639 -34.01 -0.51 -7.00
N ALA A 640 -32.86 -1.19 -7.00
CA ALA A 640 -31.54 -0.55 -7.21
C ALA A 640 -31.35 0.02 -8.63
N GLY A 641 -32.14 -0.45 -9.60
CA GLY A 641 -32.08 -0.03 -11.00
C GLY A 641 -32.54 1.41 -11.28
N GLU A 642 -33.21 2.07 -10.34
CA GLU A 642 -33.67 3.46 -10.54
C GLU A 642 -32.54 4.49 -10.47
N THR A 643 -31.36 4.11 -9.93
CA THR A 643 -30.17 4.98 -9.85
C THR A 643 -28.88 4.28 -10.30
N LEU A 644 -28.92 3.55 -11.44
CA LEU A 644 -27.74 2.92 -12.07
C LEU A 644 -26.56 3.89 -12.26
N PHE A 645 -26.87 5.18 -12.40
CA PHE A 645 -25.94 6.28 -12.53
C PHE A 645 -26.05 7.21 -11.32
N SER A 646 -24.91 7.44 -10.67
CA SER A 646 -24.80 8.38 -9.55
C SER A 646 -23.54 9.22 -9.71
N GLY A 647 -23.65 10.54 -9.72
CA GLY A 647 -22.47 11.39 -9.88
C GLY A 647 -22.79 12.88 -9.82
N ALA A 648 -21.78 13.67 -9.47
CA ALA A 648 -21.93 15.09 -9.12
C ALA A 648 -22.48 15.99 -10.25
N GLY A 649 -22.59 15.49 -11.48
CA GLY A 649 -23.16 16.20 -12.63
C GLY A 649 -24.44 15.61 -13.23
N GLN A 650 -24.93 14.44 -12.79
CA GLN A 650 -26.09 13.75 -13.40
C GLN A 650 -27.00 13.10 -12.34
N ALA A 651 -27.07 13.65 -11.13
CA ALA A 651 -27.95 13.14 -10.08
C ALA A 651 -29.42 13.15 -10.53
N GLY A 652 -30.10 12.01 -10.43
CA GLY A 652 -31.52 11.87 -10.79
C GLY A 652 -31.81 11.59 -12.27
N VAL A 653 -30.79 11.33 -13.09
CA VAL A 653 -30.97 10.91 -14.50
C VAL A 653 -31.25 9.40 -14.55
N THR A 654 -32.35 8.99 -15.19
CA THR A 654 -32.66 7.57 -15.36
C THR A 654 -31.81 6.93 -16.47
N PHE A 655 -31.72 5.60 -16.50
CA PHE A 655 -31.03 4.90 -17.59
C PHE A 655 -31.67 5.18 -18.97
N ALA A 656 -32.99 5.31 -19.02
CA ALA A 656 -33.71 5.68 -20.24
C ALA A 656 -33.34 7.10 -20.72
N ASP A 657 -33.27 8.08 -19.80
CA ASP A 657 -32.83 9.44 -20.14
C ASP A 657 -31.39 9.48 -20.64
N TRP A 658 -30.53 8.65 -20.06
CA TRP A 658 -29.13 8.50 -20.48
C TRP A 658 -29.02 7.95 -21.91
N GLN A 659 -29.81 6.92 -22.22
CA GLN A 659 -29.87 6.35 -23.58
C GLN A 659 -30.50 7.32 -24.59
N ALA A 660 -31.52 8.10 -24.18
CA ALA A 660 -32.14 9.12 -25.03
C ALA A 660 -31.15 10.24 -25.43
N LYS A 661 -30.12 10.50 -24.61
CA LYS A 661 -29.01 11.40 -24.94
C LYS A 661 -27.95 10.79 -25.87
N GLY A 662 -28.12 9.53 -26.29
CA GLY A 662 -27.23 8.83 -27.22
C GLY A 662 -26.09 8.04 -26.56
N HIS A 663 -26.06 7.95 -25.23
CA HIS A 663 -25.08 7.13 -24.50
C HIS A 663 -25.56 5.67 -24.39
N ASP A 664 -24.64 4.73 -24.14
CA ASP A 664 -24.95 3.32 -23.83
C ASP A 664 -25.89 2.65 -24.86
N LYS A 665 -25.70 2.97 -26.14
CA LYS A 665 -26.48 2.34 -27.23
C LYS A 665 -26.28 0.82 -27.19
N GLY A 666 -27.39 0.08 -27.20
CA GLY A 666 -27.36 -1.39 -27.17
C GLY A 666 -27.02 -2.00 -25.80
N THR A 667 -26.71 -1.18 -24.79
CA THR A 667 -26.55 -1.65 -23.40
C THR A 667 -27.92 -2.05 -22.83
N ILE A 668 -27.95 -3.11 -22.04
CA ILE A 668 -29.17 -3.57 -21.34
C ILE A 668 -28.93 -3.71 -19.85
N VAL A 669 -30.02 -3.66 -19.09
CA VAL A 669 -30.04 -3.98 -17.66
C VAL A 669 -30.63 -5.38 -17.52
N ALA A 670 -29.79 -6.38 -17.25
CA ALA A 670 -30.19 -7.78 -17.21
C ALA A 670 -29.20 -8.62 -16.39
N ASP A 671 -29.70 -9.67 -15.75
CA ASP A 671 -28.84 -10.66 -15.10
C ASP A 671 -27.95 -11.34 -16.15
N PRO A 672 -26.61 -11.31 -16.01
CA PRO A 672 -25.70 -11.98 -16.93
C PRO A 672 -25.80 -13.51 -16.87
N LEU A 673 -26.51 -14.10 -15.89
CA LEU A 673 -26.64 -15.55 -15.71
C LEU A 673 -25.29 -16.24 -15.47
N PHE A 674 -24.57 -15.78 -14.44
CA PHE A 674 -23.39 -16.50 -13.95
C PHE A 674 -23.75 -17.92 -13.48
N ALA A 675 -22.80 -18.84 -13.59
CA ALA A 675 -22.95 -20.24 -13.20
C ALA A 675 -23.25 -20.38 -11.70
N ASP A 676 -22.49 -19.65 -10.87
CA ASP A 676 -22.79 -19.45 -9.44
C ASP A 676 -22.13 -18.15 -8.94
N GLY A 677 -22.84 -17.03 -9.02
CA GLY A 677 -22.34 -15.75 -8.54
C GLY A 677 -22.04 -15.73 -7.03
N THR A 678 -22.75 -16.52 -6.23
CA THR A 678 -22.55 -16.56 -4.77
C THR A 678 -21.20 -17.18 -4.41
N ALA A 679 -20.80 -18.22 -5.14
CA ALA A 679 -19.49 -18.87 -5.02
C ALA A 679 -18.38 -18.19 -5.85
N ARG A 680 -18.66 -17.03 -6.47
CA ARG A 680 -17.74 -16.33 -7.42
C ARG A 680 -17.37 -17.16 -8.65
N ASP A 681 -18.21 -18.10 -9.04
CA ASP A 681 -18.12 -18.75 -10.34
C ASP A 681 -18.76 -17.86 -11.41
N LEU A 682 -17.93 -16.97 -11.95
CA LEU A 682 -18.31 -15.93 -12.92
C LEU A 682 -18.37 -16.43 -14.37
N ARG A 683 -18.37 -17.75 -14.59
CA ARG A 683 -18.62 -18.32 -15.93
C ARG A 683 -20.07 -18.08 -16.32
N LEU A 684 -20.35 -17.83 -17.60
CA LEU A 684 -21.69 -17.57 -18.10
C LEU A 684 -22.40 -18.87 -18.47
N ARG A 685 -23.69 -18.94 -18.15
CA ARG A 685 -24.55 -20.02 -18.63
C ARG A 685 -24.80 -19.87 -20.14
N PRO A 686 -25.06 -20.98 -20.88
CA PRO A 686 -25.28 -20.93 -22.33
C PRO A 686 -26.41 -20.00 -22.80
N ASP A 687 -27.40 -19.75 -21.95
CA ASP A 687 -28.56 -18.89 -22.22
C ASP A 687 -28.34 -17.40 -21.90
N SER A 688 -27.15 -17.05 -21.37
CA SER A 688 -26.76 -15.70 -20.95
C SER A 688 -27.05 -14.64 -22.02
N PRO A 689 -27.67 -13.49 -21.64
CA PRO A 689 -27.82 -12.36 -22.55
C PRO A 689 -26.47 -11.78 -23.00
N ALA A 690 -25.42 -11.90 -22.18
CA ALA A 690 -24.08 -11.41 -22.52
C ALA A 690 -23.52 -12.11 -23.76
N LEU A 691 -23.65 -13.43 -23.82
CA LEU A 691 -23.20 -14.24 -24.96
C LEU A 691 -23.95 -13.87 -26.25
N LYS A 692 -25.26 -13.62 -26.16
CA LYS A 692 -26.09 -13.16 -27.30
C LYS A 692 -25.67 -11.78 -27.83
N MET A 693 -25.17 -10.92 -26.95
CA MET A 693 -24.64 -9.60 -27.29
C MET A 693 -23.18 -9.62 -27.81
N GLY A 694 -22.57 -10.81 -27.89
CA GLY A 694 -21.21 -10.99 -28.38
C GLY A 694 -20.10 -10.79 -27.35
N PHE A 695 -20.44 -10.84 -26.05
CA PHE A 695 -19.44 -10.92 -24.98
C PHE A 695 -18.57 -12.17 -25.16
N ARG A 696 -17.25 -12.02 -24.94
CA ARG A 696 -16.29 -13.13 -25.00
C ARG A 696 -15.69 -13.36 -23.62
N GLU A 697 -15.94 -14.52 -23.05
CA GLU A 697 -15.41 -14.90 -21.75
C GLU A 697 -13.90 -15.17 -21.78
N THR A 698 -13.26 -14.86 -20.66
CA THR A 698 -11.87 -15.25 -20.40
C THR A 698 -11.85 -16.62 -19.74
N ASP A 699 -11.02 -17.51 -20.28
CA ASP A 699 -10.74 -18.82 -19.70
C ASP A 699 -9.79 -18.67 -18.49
N LEU A 700 -10.37 -18.60 -17.29
CA LEU A 700 -9.62 -18.43 -16.04
C LEU A 700 -8.68 -19.60 -15.73
N SER A 701 -8.84 -20.77 -16.37
CA SER A 701 -7.92 -21.90 -16.17
C SER A 701 -6.51 -21.65 -16.75
N LYS A 702 -6.36 -20.60 -17.56
CA LYS A 702 -5.08 -20.15 -18.13
C LYS A 702 -4.43 -19.02 -17.33
N VAL A 703 -5.09 -18.52 -16.29
CA VAL A 703 -4.62 -17.38 -15.51
C VAL A 703 -3.76 -17.86 -14.34
N GLY A 704 -2.70 -17.11 -14.04
CA GLY A 704 -1.74 -17.46 -12.99
C GLY A 704 -0.70 -18.46 -13.46
N LEU A 705 -0.17 -19.23 -12.51
CA LEU A 705 0.98 -20.12 -12.74
C LEU A 705 0.63 -21.30 -13.66
N TYR A 706 1.59 -21.71 -14.48
CA TYR A 706 1.49 -22.90 -15.33
C TYR A 706 2.66 -23.87 -15.11
N GLY A 707 2.49 -25.12 -15.56
CA GLY A 707 3.51 -26.17 -15.50
C GLY A 707 3.21 -27.25 -14.46
N ASP A 708 4.25 -27.69 -13.75
CA ASP A 708 4.16 -28.80 -12.79
C ASP A 708 3.23 -28.48 -11.61
N SER A 709 2.47 -29.48 -11.15
CA SER A 709 1.51 -29.32 -10.04
C SER A 709 2.16 -28.93 -8.70
N ARG A 710 3.45 -29.22 -8.50
CA ARG A 710 4.18 -28.71 -7.33
C ARG A 710 4.40 -27.21 -7.43
N TRP A 711 4.57 -26.66 -8.63
CA TRP A 711 4.68 -25.22 -8.83
C TRP A 711 3.32 -24.54 -8.73
N THR A 712 2.35 -24.99 -9.53
CA THR A 712 1.02 -24.35 -9.60
C THR A 712 0.19 -24.53 -8.33
N GLY A 713 0.45 -25.58 -7.54
CA GLY A 713 -0.17 -25.77 -6.24
C GLY A 713 0.57 -25.10 -5.07
N LEU A 714 1.68 -24.40 -5.32
CA LEU A 714 2.45 -23.72 -4.27
C LEU A 714 1.65 -22.62 -3.55
N PRO A 715 0.86 -21.78 -4.24
CA PRO A 715 0.12 -20.71 -3.57
C PRO A 715 -0.92 -21.20 -2.57
N ALA A 716 -1.63 -22.28 -2.89
CA ALA A 716 -2.59 -22.91 -1.95
C ALA A 716 -1.92 -23.48 -0.68
N ARG A 717 -0.60 -23.72 -0.71
CA ARG A 717 0.19 -24.20 0.44
C ARG A 717 0.93 -23.08 1.16
N ALA A 718 1.03 -21.89 0.57
CA ALA A 718 1.65 -20.75 1.20
C ALA A 718 0.82 -20.32 2.41
N LYS A 719 1.51 -20.06 3.53
CA LYS A 719 0.87 -19.62 4.76
C LYS A 719 0.99 -18.11 4.85
N HIS A 720 -0.16 -17.47 4.97
CA HIS A 720 -0.23 -16.03 5.15
C HIS A 720 -0.87 -15.69 6.48
N GLY A 721 -0.42 -14.59 7.09
CA GLY A 721 -1.10 -14.01 8.24
C GLY A 721 -2.51 -13.55 7.87
N PRO A 722 -3.43 -13.43 8.84
CA PRO A 722 -4.77 -12.91 8.59
C PRO A 722 -4.68 -11.45 8.10
N ILE A 723 -5.37 -11.16 7.01
CA ILE A 723 -5.58 -9.79 6.53
C ILE A 723 -6.85 -9.27 7.18
N ALA A 724 -6.70 -8.38 8.16
CA ALA A 724 -7.81 -7.74 8.84
C ALA A 724 -7.85 -6.24 8.50
N PRO A 725 -9.05 -5.63 8.42
CA PRO A 725 -9.16 -4.18 8.46
C PRO A 725 -8.39 -3.64 9.66
N LEU A 726 -7.64 -2.58 9.43
CA LEU A 726 -6.93 -1.95 10.52
C LEU A 726 -7.94 -1.42 11.54
N PRO A 727 -7.69 -1.58 12.85
CA PRO A 727 -8.48 -0.87 13.84
C PRO A 727 -8.44 0.61 13.47
N GLY A 728 -9.61 1.26 13.51
CA GLY A 728 -9.65 2.70 13.29
C GLY A 728 -8.86 3.41 14.39
N PRO A 729 -8.79 4.74 14.32
CA PRO A 729 -7.84 5.50 15.11
C PRO A 729 -8.09 5.45 16.63
N GLY A 730 -9.12 4.74 17.07
CA GLY A 730 -9.57 4.71 18.45
C GLY A 730 -10.11 6.08 18.85
N GLY A 731 -10.27 6.25 20.16
CA GLY A 731 -10.80 7.46 20.76
C GLY A 731 -10.22 8.77 20.20
N PHE A 732 -11.02 9.83 20.28
CA PHE A 732 -10.65 11.17 19.84
C PHE A 732 -11.29 12.22 20.74
N VAL A 733 -10.78 13.45 20.68
CA VAL A 733 -11.40 14.64 21.27
C VAL A 733 -11.37 15.74 20.24
N TRP A 734 -12.51 16.39 20.01
CA TRP A 734 -12.64 17.56 19.15
C TRP A 734 -13.33 18.68 19.92
N ASP A 735 -12.53 19.67 20.31
CA ASP A 735 -12.92 20.93 20.97
C ASP A 735 -12.93 22.12 19.99
N TYR A 736 -12.56 21.89 18.72
CA TYR A 736 -12.54 22.88 17.63
C TYR A 736 -11.63 24.11 17.84
N GLU A 737 -10.83 24.16 18.91
CA GLU A 737 -9.99 25.32 19.26
C GLU A 737 -8.91 25.61 18.22
N HIS A 738 -8.47 24.58 17.50
CA HIS A 738 -7.47 24.68 16.43
C HIS A 738 -8.08 24.93 15.04
N GLU A 739 -9.40 25.05 14.93
CA GLU A 739 -10.10 25.25 13.64
C GLU A 739 -10.27 26.73 13.29
N THR A 740 -10.43 27.03 12.00
CA THR A 740 -10.64 28.40 11.54
C THR A 740 -12.12 28.78 11.64
N VAL A 741 -12.40 29.91 12.29
CA VAL A 741 -13.77 30.45 12.43
C VAL A 741 -14.36 30.81 11.07
N GLY A 742 -15.65 30.55 10.88
CA GLY A 742 -16.41 30.93 9.69
C GLY A 742 -16.30 29.96 8.51
N VAL A 743 -15.55 28.86 8.66
CA VAL A 743 -15.41 27.81 7.64
C VAL A 743 -15.70 26.44 8.24
N ALA A 744 -15.96 25.45 7.37
CA ALA A 744 -16.10 24.07 7.78
C ALA A 744 -14.80 23.57 8.46
N PRO A 745 -14.91 22.73 9.51
CA PRO A 745 -13.74 22.18 10.16
C PRO A 745 -12.88 21.40 9.16
N VAL A 746 -11.56 21.62 9.23
CA VAL A 746 -10.59 21.03 8.30
C VAL A 746 -9.82 19.89 8.98
N HIS A 747 -9.71 19.93 10.30
CA HIS A 747 -8.94 18.98 11.10
C HIS A 747 -9.84 17.95 11.81
N SER A 748 -11.11 18.27 12.05
CA SER A 748 -12.06 17.46 12.83
C SER A 748 -13.21 16.89 11.97
N GLY A 749 -13.33 15.55 12.00
CA GLY A 749 -14.41 14.82 11.33
C GLY A 749 -14.40 14.87 9.79
N ARG A 750 -15.41 14.26 9.18
CA ARG A 750 -15.74 14.36 7.75
C ARG A 750 -17.07 15.08 7.64
N VAL A 751 -17.10 16.18 6.89
CA VAL A 751 -18.29 17.00 6.70
C VAL A 751 -18.95 16.69 5.37
N ALA A 752 -20.27 16.69 5.36
CA ALA A 752 -21.08 16.56 4.17
C ALA A 752 -22.20 17.61 4.25
N PRO A 753 -21.99 18.82 3.68
CA PRO A 753 -23.01 19.87 3.67
C PRO A 753 -24.14 19.57 2.68
N GLY A 754 -24.02 18.54 1.83
CA GLY A 754 -25.00 18.25 0.79
C GLY A 754 -24.82 19.09 -0.48
N PRO A 755 -25.75 18.95 -1.45
CA PRO A 755 -25.74 19.70 -2.71
C PRO A 755 -25.72 21.23 -2.51
N VAL A 756 -25.01 21.94 -3.39
CA VAL A 756 -24.77 23.40 -3.28
C VAL A 756 -26.07 24.20 -3.35
N ASP A 757 -27.04 23.73 -4.12
CA ASP A 757 -28.37 24.31 -4.29
C ASP A 757 -29.23 24.24 -3.02
N MET A 758 -28.95 23.30 -2.12
CA MET A 758 -29.65 23.19 -0.84
C MET A 758 -29.14 24.19 0.21
N GLN A 759 -27.97 24.80 0.04
CA GLN A 759 -27.44 25.88 0.92
C GLN A 759 -27.22 25.51 2.40
N HIS A 760 -27.15 24.23 2.79
CA HIS A 760 -26.78 23.88 4.18
C HIS A 760 -25.36 24.34 4.51
N ARG A 761 -25.08 24.60 5.80
CA ARG A 761 -23.74 25.01 6.26
C ARG A 761 -23.31 24.20 7.48
N ILE A 762 -22.05 23.78 7.47
CA ILE A 762 -21.33 23.28 8.64
C ILE A 762 -20.12 24.20 8.82
N GLN A 763 -20.00 24.88 9.96
CA GLN A 763 -18.93 25.86 10.18
C GLN A 763 -18.53 25.96 11.65
N VAL A 764 -17.26 26.27 11.89
CA VAL A 764 -16.76 26.61 13.22
C VAL A 764 -17.17 28.04 13.55
N THR A 765 -17.63 28.28 14.78
CA THR A 765 -18.06 29.58 15.27
C THR A 765 -17.38 29.92 16.60
N ASP A 766 -17.19 31.21 16.86
CA ASP A 766 -16.75 31.79 18.12
C ASP A 766 -17.88 32.57 18.82
N THR A 767 -19.12 32.39 18.37
CA THR A 767 -20.29 33.06 18.95
C THR A 767 -20.67 32.49 20.31
N ASP A 768 -20.46 31.19 20.51
CA ASP A 768 -20.73 30.46 21.75
C ASP A 768 -19.95 29.14 21.73
N ALA A 769 -19.56 28.65 22.91
CA ALA A 769 -18.85 27.37 23.09
C ALA A 769 -19.15 26.77 24.46
N ALA A 770 -19.15 25.44 24.55
CA ALA A 770 -19.35 24.74 25.82
C ALA A 770 -18.09 24.84 26.68
N THR A 771 -16.92 24.71 26.06
CA THR A 771 -15.62 25.01 26.65
C THR A 771 -14.77 25.81 25.68
N GLY A 772 -13.69 26.45 26.15
CA GLY A 772 -12.83 27.22 25.27
C GLY A 772 -13.51 28.47 24.67
N LYS A 773 -13.34 28.67 23.37
CA LYS A 773 -13.80 29.84 22.61
C LYS A 773 -14.51 29.48 21.30
N ARG A 774 -14.44 28.23 20.85
CA ARG A 774 -14.93 27.81 19.53
C ARG A 774 -15.82 26.58 19.65
N SER A 775 -16.83 26.50 18.80
CA SER A 775 -17.70 25.31 18.67
C SER A 775 -18.10 25.08 17.23
N LEU A 776 -18.74 23.94 16.95
CA LEU A 776 -19.26 23.61 15.63
C LEU A 776 -20.74 24.00 15.52
N MET A 777 -21.10 24.72 14.46
CA MET A 777 -22.47 25.08 14.13
C MET A 777 -22.94 24.40 12.84
N LEU A 778 -24.11 23.77 12.90
CA LEU A 778 -24.78 23.18 11.76
C LEU A 778 -26.06 23.96 11.46
N VAL A 779 -26.24 24.32 10.18
CA VAL A 779 -27.35 25.14 9.69
C VAL A 779 -28.04 24.44 8.53
N GLU A 780 -29.34 24.25 8.67
CA GLU A 780 -30.19 23.71 7.62
C GLU A 780 -30.39 24.68 6.47
N GLY A 781 -30.47 24.09 5.28
CA GLY A 781 -30.58 24.76 4.01
C GLY A 781 -32.01 25.19 3.65
N ARG A 782 -32.24 25.45 2.36
CA ARG A 782 -33.58 25.67 1.76
C ARG A 782 -33.89 24.53 0.79
N ASN A 783 -35.18 24.18 0.61
CA ASN A 783 -35.65 23.14 -0.32
C ASN A 783 -35.13 21.72 0.02
N THR A 784 -35.20 21.33 1.29
CA THR A 784 -34.70 20.05 1.80
C THR A 784 -35.59 18.85 1.40
N THR A 785 -35.50 18.41 0.14
CA THR A 785 -36.21 17.20 -0.33
C THR A 785 -35.57 15.88 0.13
N ARG A 786 -34.38 15.94 0.76
CA ARG A 786 -33.62 14.79 1.26
C ARG A 786 -33.25 14.97 2.74
N GLY A 787 -33.89 14.21 3.63
CA GLY A 787 -33.79 14.37 5.09
C GLY A 787 -32.53 13.80 5.75
N TYR A 788 -31.34 14.01 5.17
CA TYR A 788 -30.08 13.49 5.74
C TYR A 788 -28.87 14.42 5.56
N PHE A 789 -29.07 15.68 5.17
CA PHE A 789 -28.04 16.73 5.13
C PHE A 789 -28.48 17.95 5.94
N PRO A 790 -27.55 18.74 6.52
CA PRO A 790 -26.12 18.47 6.59
C PRO A 790 -25.79 17.37 7.59
N PHE A 791 -24.69 16.65 7.37
CA PHE A 791 -24.16 15.74 8.38
C PHE A 791 -22.64 15.83 8.54
N MET A 792 -22.19 15.39 9.70
CA MET A 792 -20.80 15.13 10.00
C MET A 792 -20.69 13.71 10.53
N TYR A 793 -19.57 13.05 10.24
CA TYR A 793 -19.22 11.82 10.92
C TYR A 793 -17.74 11.77 11.29
N TYR A 794 -17.43 10.94 12.27
CA TYR A 794 -16.09 10.66 12.73
C TYR A 794 -15.81 9.18 12.56
N ALA A 795 -14.61 8.85 12.07
CA ALA A 795 -14.13 7.48 12.13
C ALA A 795 -13.75 7.14 13.58
N VAL A 796 -14.23 6.00 14.05
CA VAL A 796 -14.03 5.45 15.40
C VAL A 796 -13.18 4.18 15.29
N GLY A 797 -13.70 3.19 14.58
CA GLY A 797 -13.08 1.90 14.27
C GLY A 797 -12.69 1.05 15.48
N VAL A 798 -13.64 0.79 16.37
CA VAL A 798 -13.49 -0.12 17.50
C VAL A 798 -14.19 -1.45 17.22
N GLY A 799 -13.42 -2.50 16.95
CA GLY A 799 -13.93 -3.83 16.60
C GLY A 799 -14.55 -4.59 17.77
N SER A 800 -13.92 -4.56 18.94
CA SER A 800 -14.46 -5.17 20.18
C SER A 800 -14.00 -4.39 21.42
N GLY A 801 -14.78 -4.47 22.50
CA GLY A 801 -14.47 -3.85 23.78
C GLY A 801 -15.37 -2.68 24.16
N PRO A 802 -15.13 -2.04 25.31
CA PRO A 802 -15.93 -0.93 25.81
C PRO A 802 -15.67 0.35 25.01
N VAL A 803 -16.76 1.04 24.66
CA VAL A 803 -16.75 2.34 23.99
C VAL A 803 -17.49 3.35 24.87
N ARG A 804 -16.88 4.51 25.08
CA ARG A 804 -17.54 5.69 25.65
C ARG A 804 -17.53 6.82 24.64
N ALA A 805 -18.62 7.55 24.56
CA ALA A 805 -18.73 8.74 23.74
C ALA A 805 -19.38 9.87 24.54
N SER A 806 -18.94 11.10 24.33
CA SER A 806 -19.60 12.26 24.91
C SER A 806 -19.54 13.45 23.97
N PHE A 807 -20.54 14.33 24.04
CA PHE A 807 -20.54 15.61 23.34
C PHE A 807 -21.46 16.59 24.06
N GLN A 808 -21.23 17.87 23.85
CA GLN A 808 -22.08 18.96 24.30
C GLN A 808 -22.97 19.40 23.13
N LEU A 809 -24.25 19.59 23.38
CA LEU A 809 -25.24 20.03 22.40
C LEU A 809 -25.96 21.28 22.91
N LYS A 810 -26.10 22.29 22.05
CA LYS A 810 -26.97 23.45 22.31
C LYS A 810 -27.99 23.61 21.19
N LEU A 811 -29.25 23.75 21.59
CA LEU A 811 -30.39 23.97 20.69
C LEU A 811 -30.90 25.41 20.83
N PRO A 812 -30.70 26.29 19.83
CA PRO A 812 -31.22 27.65 19.85
C PRO A 812 -32.74 27.70 20.00
N ALA A 813 -33.28 28.62 20.80
CA ALA A 813 -34.73 28.76 20.95
C ALA A 813 -35.41 29.34 19.69
N ALA A 814 -34.71 30.20 18.94
CA ALA A 814 -35.29 30.91 17.79
C ALA A 814 -35.58 29.99 16.60
N THR A 815 -34.62 29.12 16.24
CA THR A 815 -34.69 28.26 15.04
C THR A 815 -34.02 26.89 15.30
N PRO A 816 -34.57 26.04 16.17
CA PRO A 816 -33.95 24.75 16.49
C PRO A 816 -34.07 23.76 15.32
N SER A 817 -32.97 23.06 15.01
CA SER A 817 -33.01 21.91 14.09
C SER A 817 -33.44 20.63 14.81
N ALA A 818 -33.97 19.67 14.03
CA ALA A 818 -34.03 18.26 14.44
C ALA A 818 -32.74 17.56 14.04
N LEU A 819 -32.28 16.58 14.81
CA LEU A 819 -31.06 15.84 14.53
C LEU A 819 -31.14 14.39 15.00
N TYR A 820 -30.26 13.54 14.49
CA TYR A 820 -29.96 12.26 15.12
C TYR A 820 -28.45 12.05 15.24
N VAL A 821 -28.09 11.24 16.22
CA VAL A 821 -26.73 10.79 16.47
C VAL A 821 -26.70 9.27 16.42
N SER A 822 -25.74 8.70 15.72
CA SER A 822 -25.71 7.24 15.48
C SER A 822 -24.30 6.69 15.40
N PHE A 823 -24.03 5.61 16.13
CA PHE A 823 -22.91 4.74 15.84
C PHE A 823 -23.28 3.77 14.71
N ARG A 824 -22.37 3.56 13.77
CA ARG A 824 -22.52 2.63 12.64
C ARG A 824 -21.33 1.70 12.57
N ASP A 825 -21.55 0.48 12.10
CA ASP A 825 -20.53 -0.57 11.99
C ASP A 825 -19.48 -0.37 10.89
N TYR A 826 -19.51 0.78 10.23
CA TYR A 826 -18.73 1.01 9.02
C TYR A 826 -17.22 1.09 9.26
N ALA A 827 -16.51 0.04 8.87
CA ALA A 827 -15.09 0.06 8.50
C ALA A 827 -14.82 -0.75 7.20
N ASN A 828 -15.86 -0.94 6.35
CA ASN A 828 -16.04 -1.96 5.29
C ASN A 828 -16.44 -3.35 5.81
N SER A 829 -17.74 -3.57 6.09
CA SER A 829 -18.25 -4.85 6.65
C SER A 829 -18.62 -5.91 5.61
N GLY A 830 -18.49 -5.65 4.30
CA GLY A 830 -18.93 -6.60 3.26
C GLY A 830 -20.44 -6.95 3.33
N HIS A 831 -21.20 -6.25 4.16
CA HIS A 831 -22.65 -6.40 4.30
C HIS A 831 -23.38 -5.52 3.29
N LYS A 832 -24.57 -6.00 2.89
CA LYS A 832 -25.45 -5.34 1.90
C LYS A 832 -25.95 -3.97 2.39
N GLU A 833 -26.09 -3.80 3.71
CA GLU A 833 -26.58 -2.61 4.40
C GLU A 833 -25.79 -2.42 5.72
N PHE A 834 -25.52 -1.17 6.13
CA PHE A 834 -24.82 -0.88 7.39
C PHE A 834 -25.74 -1.08 8.60
N GLN A 835 -25.18 -1.59 9.70
CA GLN A 835 -25.92 -1.75 10.96
C GLN A 835 -25.69 -0.53 11.86
N ALA A 836 -26.75 0.04 12.42
CA ALA A 836 -26.71 1.11 13.41
C ALA A 836 -26.80 0.54 14.84
N GLY A 837 -25.84 0.92 15.67
CA GLY A 837 -25.78 0.51 17.07
C GLY A 837 -26.53 1.49 17.99
N PRO A 838 -25.84 2.11 18.96
CA PRO A 838 -26.39 3.25 19.70
C PRO A 838 -26.91 4.35 18.77
N HIS A 839 -28.19 4.67 18.90
CA HIS A 839 -28.88 5.64 18.05
C HIS A 839 -29.81 6.50 18.89
N MET A 840 -29.81 7.81 18.65
CA MET A 840 -30.67 8.78 19.34
C MET A 840 -31.17 9.83 18.36
N GLN A 841 -32.40 10.28 18.55
CA GLN A 841 -33.03 11.30 17.72
C GLN A 841 -33.62 12.42 18.59
N ILE A 842 -33.44 13.66 18.16
CA ILE A 842 -33.98 14.87 18.77
C ILE A 842 -34.86 15.55 17.74
N ASP A 843 -36.14 15.68 18.03
CA ASP A 843 -37.08 16.36 17.13
C ASP A 843 -36.95 17.90 17.20
N SER A 844 -37.65 18.61 16.32
CA SER A 844 -37.66 20.08 16.30
C SER A 844 -38.28 20.70 17.55
N LYS A 845 -39.00 19.92 18.38
CA LYS A 845 -39.54 20.33 19.68
C LYS A 845 -38.52 20.14 20.82
N GLY A 846 -37.36 19.54 20.55
CA GLY A 846 -36.30 19.31 21.53
C GLY A 846 -36.55 18.06 22.36
N ILE A 847 -37.37 17.13 21.87
CA ILE A 847 -37.62 15.85 22.54
C ILE A 847 -36.61 14.81 22.04
N LEU A 848 -35.78 14.34 22.97
CA LEU A 848 -34.82 13.26 22.77
C LEU A 848 -35.50 11.89 22.92
N THR A 849 -35.32 11.05 21.92
CA THR A 849 -35.82 9.68 21.80
C THR A 849 -34.72 8.73 21.29
N SER A 850 -34.98 7.43 21.28
CA SER A 850 -34.07 6.40 20.72
C SER A 850 -34.89 5.42 19.86
N SER A 851 -34.41 4.17 19.69
CA SER A 851 -35.07 3.08 18.97
C SER A 851 -36.57 3.01 19.28
N PRO A 852 -37.46 2.61 18.34
CA PRO A 852 -38.91 2.57 18.59
C PRO A 852 -39.32 1.74 19.83
N ASP A 853 -38.52 0.73 20.17
CA ASP A 853 -38.71 -0.14 21.33
C ASP A 853 -38.10 0.41 22.65
N ALA A 854 -37.49 1.60 22.61
CA ALA A 854 -36.90 2.24 23.78
C ALA A 854 -37.92 3.14 24.50
N ASP A 855 -38.09 2.93 25.80
CA ASP A 855 -38.87 3.82 26.68
C ASP A 855 -38.07 5.07 27.08
N LEU A 856 -37.50 5.77 26.10
CA LEU A 856 -36.70 6.99 26.30
C LEU A 856 -37.42 8.20 25.70
N LYS A 857 -37.79 9.15 26.57
CA LYS A 857 -38.34 10.44 26.16
C LYS A 857 -37.92 11.55 27.12
N VAL A 858 -37.00 12.41 26.67
CA VAL A 858 -36.45 13.51 27.50
C VAL A 858 -36.62 14.84 26.80
N ALA A 859 -37.24 15.82 27.47
CA ALA A 859 -37.33 17.18 26.97
C ALA A 859 -36.03 17.95 27.25
N LEU A 860 -35.36 18.42 26.21
CA LEU A 860 -34.10 19.17 26.31
C LEU A 860 -34.37 20.66 26.45
N THR A 861 -33.69 21.30 27.40
CA THR A 861 -33.75 22.75 27.61
C THR A 861 -33.10 23.50 26.44
N ARG A 862 -33.72 24.58 25.98
CA ARG A 862 -33.19 25.44 24.90
C ARG A 862 -32.15 26.41 25.43
N ASP A 863 -31.31 26.92 24.53
CA ASP A 863 -30.29 27.95 24.76
C ASP A 863 -29.23 27.63 25.83
N VAL A 864 -29.12 26.37 26.26
CA VAL A 864 -28.09 25.90 27.20
C VAL A 864 -27.30 24.75 26.59
N TRP A 865 -26.05 24.59 27.03
CA TRP A 865 -25.19 23.46 26.66
C TRP A 865 -25.55 22.23 27.49
N ILE A 866 -25.95 21.16 26.82
CA ILE A 866 -26.36 19.89 27.43
C ILE A 866 -25.30 18.84 27.10
N LYS A 867 -24.78 18.17 28.13
CA LYS A 867 -23.82 17.08 27.94
C LYS A 867 -24.56 15.77 27.76
N LEU A 868 -24.28 15.07 26.66
CA LEU A 868 -24.74 13.71 26.40
C LEU A 868 -23.56 12.74 26.47
N GLU A 869 -23.73 11.64 27.18
CA GLU A 869 -22.71 10.60 27.32
C GLU A 869 -23.29 9.23 27.01
N LEU A 870 -22.64 8.48 26.12
CA LEU A 870 -23.00 7.12 25.74
C LEU A 870 -21.93 6.15 26.24
N ALA A 871 -22.34 4.99 26.73
CA ALA A 871 -21.44 3.89 27.04
C ALA A 871 -22.02 2.56 26.55
N PHE A 872 -21.22 1.76 25.86
CA PHE A 872 -21.64 0.50 25.26
C PHE A 872 -20.46 -0.44 25.00
N VAL A 873 -20.73 -1.68 24.62
CA VAL A 873 -19.70 -2.70 24.35
C VAL A 873 -19.88 -3.25 22.94
N THR A 874 -18.79 -3.37 22.19
CA THR A 874 -18.75 -3.98 20.86
C THR A 874 -18.08 -5.36 20.92
N GLY A 875 -18.31 -6.21 19.91
CA GLY A 875 -17.78 -7.56 19.83
C GLY A 875 -18.86 -8.65 19.75
N GLU A 876 -18.40 -9.86 19.45
CA GLU A 876 -19.25 -11.06 19.43
C GLU A 876 -19.71 -11.41 20.86
N GLY A 877 -20.99 -11.76 21.02
CA GLY A 877 -21.59 -12.02 22.34
C GLY A 877 -21.84 -10.79 23.23
N ALA A 878 -21.43 -9.58 22.82
CA ALA A 878 -21.68 -8.36 23.58
C ALA A 878 -23.19 -8.00 23.61
N ALA A 879 -23.64 -7.45 24.74
CA ALA A 879 -25.00 -6.97 24.91
C ALA A 879 -25.37 -5.92 23.85
N LYS A 880 -26.55 -6.07 23.23
CA LYS A 880 -27.04 -5.18 22.16
C LYS A 880 -27.78 -3.97 22.71
N THR A 881 -27.18 -3.34 23.72
CA THR A 881 -27.75 -2.22 24.45
C THR A 881 -26.69 -1.19 24.83
N PHE A 882 -27.09 0.06 25.03
CA PHE A 882 -26.22 1.12 25.54
C PHE A 882 -26.82 1.84 26.76
N MET A 883 -25.95 2.55 27.46
CA MET A 883 -26.31 3.52 28.50
C MET A 883 -26.21 4.93 27.94
N LEU A 884 -27.15 5.79 28.33
CA LEU A 884 -27.16 7.21 28.01
C LEU A 884 -27.28 8.04 29.29
N THR A 885 -26.39 9.02 29.46
CA THR A 885 -26.49 10.04 30.50
C THR A 885 -26.74 11.39 29.87
N VAL A 886 -27.75 12.11 30.35
CA VAL A 886 -28.10 13.47 29.92
C VAL A 886 -27.91 14.42 31.09
N THR A 887 -27.05 15.42 30.93
CA THR A 887 -26.75 16.42 31.97
C THR A 887 -27.06 17.82 31.45
N SER A 888 -28.07 18.46 32.02
CA SER A 888 -28.40 19.86 31.77
C SER A 888 -27.83 20.75 32.88
N PRO A 889 -27.41 21.99 32.58
CA PRO A 889 -26.88 22.89 33.60
C PRO A 889 -27.88 23.10 34.74
N GLY A 890 -27.41 22.98 35.98
CA GLY A 890 -28.23 23.17 37.17
C GLY A 890 -29.24 22.04 37.48
N SER A 891 -29.22 20.93 36.75
CA SER A 891 -30.07 19.76 37.00
C SER A 891 -29.23 18.50 37.30
N PRO A 892 -29.72 17.56 38.13
CA PRO A 892 -29.08 16.25 38.29
C PRO A 892 -29.01 15.49 36.95
N ALA A 893 -27.94 14.73 36.75
CA ALA A 893 -27.77 13.90 35.55
C ALA A 893 -28.85 12.81 35.50
N GLN A 894 -29.51 12.67 34.35
CA GLN A 894 -30.49 11.62 34.09
C GLN A 894 -29.79 10.45 33.39
N VAL A 895 -29.85 9.25 33.99
CA VAL A 895 -29.16 8.05 33.49
C VAL A 895 -30.17 7.01 33.03
N PHE A 896 -30.07 6.63 31.76
CA PHE A 896 -30.91 5.61 31.11
C PHE A 896 -30.03 4.41 30.75
N ARG A 897 -30.45 3.21 31.14
CA ARG A 897 -29.68 1.96 30.96
C ARG A 897 -30.43 1.00 30.06
N ASN A 898 -29.70 0.05 29.46
CA ASN A 898 -30.26 -1.03 28.65
C ASN A 898 -31.07 -0.55 27.45
N ILE A 899 -30.73 0.61 26.87
CA ILE A 899 -31.41 1.12 25.68
C ILE A 899 -31.00 0.21 24.50
N PRO A 900 -31.93 -0.41 23.77
CA PRO A 900 -31.60 -1.32 22.68
C PRO A 900 -30.88 -0.57 21.54
N TYR A 901 -29.90 -1.24 20.92
CA TYR A 901 -29.35 -0.78 19.65
C TYR A 901 -30.46 -0.68 18.61
N ARG A 902 -30.28 0.20 17.62
CA ARG A 902 -31.22 0.34 16.52
C ARG A 902 -31.31 -0.96 15.71
N ASP A 903 -30.16 -1.55 15.41
CA ASP A 903 -30.05 -2.81 14.68
C ASP A 903 -29.30 -3.85 15.51
N ALA A 904 -29.92 -5.01 15.72
CA ALA A 904 -29.36 -6.10 16.52
C ALA A 904 -28.07 -6.69 15.89
N GLY A 905 -27.89 -6.52 14.58
CA GLY A 905 -26.72 -6.97 13.83
C GLY A 905 -25.46 -6.14 14.06
N PHE A 906 -25.54 -4.99 14.75
CA PHE A 906 -24.38 -4.14 15.03
C PHE A 906 -23.33 -4.88 15.89
N ARG A 907 -22.10 -5.01 15.39
CA ARG A 907 -21.00 -5.74 16.06
C ARG A 907 -19.77 -4.90 16.38
N GLN A 908 -19.54 -3.80 15.66
CA GLN A 908 -18.36 -2.95 15.82
C GLN A 908 -18.75 -1.47 15.73
N ALA A 909 -17.99 -0.58 16.35
CA ALA A 909 -18.19 0.87 16.24
C ALA A 909 -17.25 1.44 15.20
N GLY A 910 -17.67 1.42 13.94
CA GLY A 910 -16.89 1.93 12.81
C GLY A 910 -16.88 3.44 12.72
N GLN A 911 -18.06 4.07 12.80
CA GLN A 911 -18.25 5.51 12.62
C GLN A 911 -19.24 6.08 13.64
N PHE A 912 -19.08 7.36 13.96
CA PHE A 912 -19.98 8.16 14.82
C PHE A 912 -20.56 9.31 14.01
N TYR A 913 -21.87 9.29 13.77
CA TYR A 913 -22.60 10.24 12.94
C TYR A 913 -23.35 11.27 13.78
N ILE A 914 -23.40 12.49 13.26
CA ILE A 914 -24.24 13.60 13.69
C ILE A 914 -24.92 14.12 12.44
N VAL A 915 -26.24 13.98 12.38
CA VAL A 915 -27.02 14.25 11.18
C VAL A 915 -28.14 15.19 11.51
N SER A 916 -28.24 16.27 10.74
CA SER A 916 -29.37 17.17 10.80
C SER A 916 -30.52 16.63 9.94
N THR A 917 -31.73 16.80 10.44
CA THR A 917 -33.00 16.35 9.84
C THR A 917 -34.10 17.40 10.00
N GLY A 918 -33.69 18.63 10.28
CA GLY A 918 -34.57 19.71 10.71
C GLY A 918 -35.27 20.40 9.54
N PRO A 919 -36.27 21.24 9.85
CA PRO A 919 -36.89 22.09 8.84
C PRO A 919 -35.89 23.13 8.32
N ASP A 920 -36.19 23.70 7.14
CA ASP A 920 -35.41 24.75 6.51
C ASP A 920 -35.04 25.88 7.51
N GLY A 921 -33.75 26.20 7.59
CA GLY A 921 -33.21 27.22 8.50
C GLY A 921 -33.01 26.82 9.96
N GLY A 922 -33.27 25.57 10.35
CA GLY A 922 -32.93 25.03 11.67
C GLY A 922 -31.43 25.05 11.97
N VAL A 923 -31.06 25.26 13.25
CA VAL A 923 -29.68 25.37 13.73
C VAL A 923 -29.48 24.53 14.98
N PHE A 924 -28.27 23.98 15.16
CA PHE A 924 -27.77 23.49 16.45
C PHE A 924 -26.25 23.65 16.53
N LEU A 925 -25.73 23.71 17.77
CA LEU A 925 -24.30 23.77 18.04
C LEU A 925 -23.83 22.52 18.77
N ILE A 926 -22.61 22.08 18.46
CA ILE A 926 -21.95 20.94 19.10
C ILE A 926 -20.54 21.32 19.51
N ASP A 927 -20.13 20.81 20.65
CA ASP A 927 -18.80 21.01 21.20
C ASP A 927 -18.30 19.76 21.96
N ASP A 928 -17.00 19.70 22.27
CA ASP A 928 -16.36 18.68 23.10
C ASP A 928 -16.67 17.23 22.68
N VAL A 929 -16.63 16.94 21.39
CA VAL A 929 -16.93 15.60 20.88
C VAL A 929 -15.79 14.66 21.23
N ARG A 930 -16.06 13.71 22.13
CA ARG A 930 -15.10 12.72 22.60
C ARG A 930 -15.59 11.31 22.35
N VAL A 931 -14.70 10.45 21.90
CA VAL A 931 -14.86 8.99 21.92
C VAL A 931 -13.64 8.41 22.61
N SER A 932 -13.79 7.36 23.41
CA SER A 932 -12.66 6.67 24.03
C SER A 932 -12.91 5.16 24.17
N THR A 933 -11.80 4.43 24.24
CA THR A 933 -11.74 2.98 24.46
C THR A 933 -11.00 2.72 25.77
N GLY A 934 -11.64 2.15 26.78
CA GLY A 934 -11.03 1.92 28.09
C GLY A 934 -12.04 1.69 29.23
N GLY A 935 -11.68 0.83 30.18
CA GLY A 935 -12.56 0.23 31.19
C GLY A 935 -13.25 1.22 32.13
N VAL A 936 -14.51 0.89 32.46
CA VAL A 936 -15.25 1.49 33.57
C VAL A 936 -14.70 0.87 34.85
N GLY A 937 -13.96 1.64 35.66
CA GLY A 937 -14.01 1.39 37.10
C GLY A 937 -15.47 1.55 37.52
N GLU A 938 -15.97 0.55 38.25
CA GLU A 938 -17.32 0.47 38.81
C GLU A 938 -17.84 1.80 39.39
#